data_AF-A0A932CQ67-F1
#
_entry.id   AF-A0A932CQ67-F1
#
_cell.length_a   1.000
_cell.length_b   1.000
_cell.length_c   1.000
_cell.angle_alpha   90.00
_cell.angle_beta   90.00
_cell.angle_gamma   90.00
#
_symmetry.space_group_name_H-M   'P 1'
#
loop_
_entity.id
_entity.type
_entity.pdbx_description
1 polymer ?
#
loop_
_entity_poly.entity_id
_entity_poly.type
_entity_poly.pdbx_seq_one_letter_code
_entity_poly.pdbx_strand_id
1 'polypeptide(L)'
;MLLEGQLITETPIYRGNARKTLFTRDGDGTQRLISLAGEISGTAQSLMDAFMGQSRDGKNIGLLHRLWLRLYGSPMPKGLIAHVDCRLQEASYPRSRFFDLRMGLKLDEDRWAAEANANYKMETAFRNATFNITIAIDDATLQKGDNAARLYYVLQELREGRFWFGAGKSKGLGRCRLEAQLPFSAPTAPPPVHPGANHLRLTLTFDSLNPVLVGWNWGKVDPEVPAFTAIEGRLLVNAMRDLPDPIRKRLEMVIGGPILGPEDWKRKLAEYLPRILAVWLQERSTGEMESWMLRASALAKLSKGKYPLSKKVIEAVQPLCERPFPTKEAIETALKEALGDKANMGKRIFEVIEHQRQAGRQLDHEAWLSVANSLGVDPALEDRLAAQINDEAALTETLAKACSQVMPRLYLQVDQQITLLQSDAWVDVEIATREEHLRIKTLLLEGKIRESQWDDRSQPPEGVNPAAWRSFLDEHSRVRYQHMLHPANLRKSIANDRNFIAFLRHHRERVRQELAQPYHIDFRAGGPFNREVSRKYGKPYDTMFMRMLSWTPSTREEGMWEIYIPGSTIKGAFRRRASQVLKTLWGESAQTTRILNRLFGTQGQRGGILFSDAYLMDPQDPRQAWCSMDGVKMDPQTARPIETAKHDYLFAYGGQLVFRLQVDVLDITEADLEALSLLVHLLQDFERGDIPLGGEKTSGFGWVNAKATETVWLTATPNGITRKLFGDRALTREGIWHRLILKDQPTAGGLSLIAPITTQKAAQTPPRTTAGFISHRSFGGYCGTLAVEAEVLTPLHVRESGEPSFRTQLDGGPVNGWDFFSMAPPEAAMRPETKCYALPSRSIKGMLRHLYAIASDSRGPSPDVSRLNPVDTLFGWVGTGPNQALMGRLAFGFGLFEAPELAWFKVPYPYTGWVHSEGQWKHTASRAVPMLLINKTWRLFPHAPLAPFVQQLFDFWPDTVQTSYCRAILPGGRARFTIRFWNLEEQELQRLVWCVGLEPGLAHKLGLHRYVGFGSLRLHLLPESFLIRWDDRYSGQSDEGWRLPLRFEDWLNPKGVAYYAELQRALDAKSL
;
A
#
# COMPACT_ATOMS: atom_id res chain seq x y z
N MET A 1 4.65 -29.04 -35.45
CA MET A 1 3.64 -29.03 -34.36
C MET A 1 3.41 -27.63 -33.79
N LEU A 2 2.18 -27.32 -33.32
CA LEU A 2 1.85 -26.09 -32.61
C LEU A 2 1.50 -26.40 -31.15
N LEU A 3 2.06 -25.63 -30.22
CA LEU A 3 1.67 -25.63 -28.81
C LEU A 3 0.94 -24.32 -28.51
N GLU A 4 -0.32 -24.44 -28.09
CA GLU A 4 -1.15 -23.32 -27.68
C GLU A 4 -1.40 -23.37 -26.18
N GLY A 5 -1.45 -22.20 -25.55
CA GLY A 5 -1.77 -22.10 -24.14
C GLY A 5 -1.88 -20.66 -23.67
N GLN A 6 -1.85 -20.51 -22.35
CA GLN A 6 -1.93 -19.24 -21.66
C GLN A 6 -0.66 -19.03 -20.83
N LEU A 7 -0.08 -17.84 -20.93
CA LEU A 7 1.00 -17.41 -20.05
C LEU A 7 0.44 -16.41 -19.04
N ILE A 8 0.40 -16.82 -17.78
CA ILE A 8 -0.15 -16.03 -16.67
C ILE A 8 0.99 -15.31 -15.96
N THR A 9 0.81 -14.03 -15.68
CA THR A 9 1.80 -13.22 -14.96
C THR A 9 1.66 -13.37 -13.45
N GLU A 10 2.42 -14.26 -12.81
CA GLU A 10 2.38 -14.41 -11.35
C GLU A 10 2.83 -13.14 -10.60
N THR A 11 3.60 -12.30 -11.29
CA THR A 11 3.99 -10.95 -10.85
C THR A 11 3.89 -9.96 -12.01
N PRO A 12 3.76 -8.65 -11.75
CA PRO A 12 3.67 -7.65 -12.81
C PRO A 12 4.85 -7.68 -13.79
N ILE A 13 4.59 -7.41 -15.07
CA ILE A 13 5.62 -7.39 -16.11
C ILE A 13 5.98 -5.96 -16.48
N TYR A 14 7.28 -5.68 -16.57
CA TYR A 14 7.80 -4.44 -17.15
C TYR A 14 8.63 -4.72 -18.40
N ARG A 15 8.23 -4.12 -19.53
CA ARG A 15 8.97 -4.16 -20.80
C ARG A 15 9.21 -2.72 -21.29
N GLY A 16 10.27 -2.08 -20.80
CA GLY A 16 10.63 -0.72 -21.18
C GLY A 16 12.09 -0.37 -20.86
N ASN A 17 12.53 0.81 -21.28
CA ASN A 17 13.84 1.34 -20.89
C ASN A 17 13.71 2.07 -19.54
N ALA A 18 14.59 1.74 -18.60
CA ALA A 18 14.41 2.01 -17.16
C ALA A 18 14.41 3.50 -16.75
N ARG A 19 14.53 4.46 -17.68
CA ARG A 19 14.63 5.88 -17.33
C ARG A 19 13.29 6.62 -17.42
N LYS A 20 12.47 6.45 -18.46
CA LYS A 20 11.31 7.34 -18.69
C LYS A 20 10.19 6.79 -19.60
N THR A 21 10.20 5.51 -19.97
CA THR A 21 9.22 4.96 -20.93
C THR A 21 8.13 4.13 -20.27
N LEU A 22 6.91 4.33 -20.75
CA LEU A 22 5.77 3.41 -20.61
C LEU A 22 6.13 1.98 -21.04
N PHE A 23 5.23 1.04 -20.77
CA PHE A 23 5.32 -0.31 -21.32
C PHE A 23 5.38 -0.21 -22.86
N THR A 24 6.29 -0.96 -23.48
CA THR A 24 6.49 -0.91 -24.94
C THR A 24 5.24 -1.39 -25.65
N ARG A 25 4.61 -0.49 -26.43
CA ARG A 25 3.42 -0.80 -27.24
C ARG A 25 3.79 -1.38 -28.60
N ASP A 26 2.88 -2.15 -29.17
CA ASP A 26 3.01 -2.75 -30.50
C ASP A 26 2.87 -1.68 -31.61
N GLY A 27 3.50 -1.93 -32.76
CA GLY A 27 3.48 -1.02 -33.91
C GLY A 27 4.05 0.37 -33.59
N ASP A 28 3.28 1.41 -33.93
CA ASP A 28 3.57 2.81 -33.63
C ASP A 28 3.01 3.29 -32.27
N GLY A 29 2.32 2.40 -31.54
CA GLY A 29 1.74 2.67 -30.23
C GLY A 29 0.40 3.38 -30.23
N THR A 30 -0.21 3.64 -31.39
CA THR A 30 -1.51 4.33 -31.50
C THR A 30 -2.66 3.51 -30.91
N GLN A 31 -2.69 2.19 -31.16
CA GLN A 31 -3.72 1.27 -30.64
C GLN A 31 -3.47 0.80 -29.19
N ARG A 32 -2.30 1.15 -28.62
CA ARG A 32 -1.87 0.82 -27.25
C ARG A 32 -1.87 -0.66 -26.89
N LEU A 33 -1.80 -1.55 -27.88
CA LEU A 33 -1.67 -2.99 -27.69
C LEU A 33 -0.28 -3.34 -27.15
N ILE A 34 -0.19 -4.43 -26.39
CA ILE A 34 1.03 -5.00 -25.86
C ILE A 34 1.16 -6.49 -26.17
N SER A 35 2.37 -6.85 -26.58
CA SER A 35 2.82 -8.23 -26.74
C SER A 35 4.11 -8.48 -25.95
N LEU A 36 4.38 -9.74 -25.64
CA LEU A 36 5.71 -10.17 -25.21
C LEU A 36 6.51 -10.56 -26.46
N ALA A 37 7.74 -10.07 -26.57
CA ALA A 37 8.55 -10.28 -27.77
C ALA A 37 8.81 -11.78 -28.01
N GLY A 38 8.33 -12.29 -29.15
CA GLY A 38 8.61 -13.65 -29.61
C GLY A 38 10.07 -13.88 -29.92
N GLU A 39 10.66 -13.01 -30.73
CA GLU A 39 12.02 -13.13 -31.24
C GLU A 39 12.87 -11.87 -30.95
N ILE A 40 14.18 -12.03 -30.83
CA ILE A 40 15.13 -10.92 -30.76
C ILE A 40 15.19 -10.18 -32.10
N SER A 41 14.34 -9.16 -32.25
CA SER A 41 14.31 -8.24 -33.40
C SER A 41 13.84 -6.84 -32.98
N GLY A 42 14.10 -5.83 -33.81
CA GLY A 42 13.62 -4.46 -33.60
C GLY A 42 13.92 -3.91 -32.19
N THR A 43 12.89 -3.53 -31.44
CA THR A 43 13.04 -3.00 -30.07
C THR A 43 13.47 -4.06 -29.05
N ALA A 44 13.27 -5.36 -29.30
CA ALA A 44 13.76 -6.42 -28.42
C ALA A 44 15.29 -6.60 -28.50
N GLN A 45 15.92 -6.14 -29.59
CA GLN A 45 17.38 -6.10 -29.69
C GLN A 45 17.99 -5.02 -28.79
N SER A 46 17.27 -3.92 -28.56
CA SER A 46 17.66 -2.82 -27.67
C SER A 46 17.09 -2.93 -26.24
N LEU A 47 16.12 -3.82 -26.02
CA LEU A 47 15.56 -4.20 -24.71
C LEU A 47 16.11 -5.56 -24.24
N MET A 48 15.75 -6.00 -23.03
CA MET A 48 16.46 -7.11 -22.37
C MET A 48 16.02 -8.54 -22.76
N ASP A 49 14.80 -8.78 -23.21
CA ASP A 49 14.30 -10.16 -23.41
C ASP A 49 13.34 -10.34 -24.60
N ALA A 50 13.43 -11.53 -25.21
CA ALA A 50 12.45 -12.16 -26.09
C ALA A 50 12.43 -13.68 -25.80
N PHE A 51 11.44 -14.44 -26.28
CA PHE A 51 11.40 -15.89 -26.06
C PHE A 51 12.52 -16.65 -26.78
N MET A 52 12.77 -16.32 -28.05
CA MET A 52 13.74 -17.00 -28.90
C MET A 52 14.65 -16.02 -29.67
N GLY A 53 15.62 -16.58 -30.41
CA GLY A 53 16.56 -15.82 -31.23
C GLY A 53 17.85 -15.43 -30.50
N GLN A 54 18.74 -14.76 -31.23
CA GLN A 54 20.03 -14.26 -30.76
C GLN A 54 20.36 -12.94 -31.45
N SER A 55 20.91 -11.96 -30.72
CA SER A 55 21.38 -10.70 -31.30
C SER A 55 22.61 -10.93 -32.18
N ARG A 56 22.85 -10.03 -33.14
CA ARG A 56 23.98 -10.13 -34.09
C ARG A 56 25.36 -10.22 -33.41
N ASP A 57 25.53 -9.60 -32.25
CA ASP A 57 26.75 -9.62 -31.46
C ASP A 57 26.82 -10.80 -30.48
N GLY A 58 25.81 -11.67 -30.48
CA GLY A 58 25.69 -12.84 -29.61
C GLY A 58 25.42 -12.53 -28.13
N LYS A 59 25.38 -11.26 -27.73
CA LYS A 59 25.28 -10.85 -26.31
C LYS A 59 23.89 -11.06 -25.71
N ASN A 60 22.85 -11.05 -26.54
CA ASN A 60 21.48 -11.31 -26.11
C ASN A 60 20.96 -12.58 -26.78
N ILE A 61 20.55 -13.56 -25.98
CA ILE A 61 19.90 -14.80 -26.43
C ILE A 61 18.50 -14.91 -25.80
N GLY A 62 17.55 -15.48 -26.54
CA GLY A 62 16.16 -15.63 -26.13
C GLY A 62 16.01 -16.44 -24.84
N LEU A 63 14.96 -16.17 -24.07
CA LEU A 63 14.75 -16.75 -22.74
C LEU A 63 14.58 -18.28 -22.75
N LEU A 64 13.93 -18.84 -23.77
CA LEU A 64 13.84 -20.30 -23.94
C LEU A 64 15.22 -20.91 -24.26
N HIS A 65 16.05 -20.20 -25.05
CA HIS A 65 17.42 -20.62 -25.30
C HIS A 65 18.27 -20.56 -24.02
N ARG A 66 18.11 -19.50 -23.20
CA ARG A 66 18.80 -19.37 -21.90
C ARG A 66 18.39 -20.49 -20.94
N LEU A 67 17.10 -20.80 -20.86
CA LEU A 67 16.59 -21.86 -19.99
C LEU A 67 17.06 -23.24 -20.45
N TRP A 68 17.02 -23.51 -21.76
CA TRP A 68 17.59 -24.73 -22.33
C TRP A 68 19.08 -24.86 -22.03
N LEU A 69 19.87 -23.80 -22.27
CA LEU A 69 21.30 -23.79 -22.01
C LEU A 69 21.60 -23.99 -20.52
N ARG A 70 20.81 -23.37 -19.64
CA ARG A 70 20.89 -23.55 -18.19
C ARG A 70 20.68 -25.01 -17.79
N LEU A 71 19.64 -25.66 -18.31
CA LEU A 71 19.30 -27.04 -17.94
C LEU A 71 20.24 -28.07 -18.54
N TYR A 72 20.78 -27.86 -19.75
CA TYR A 72 21.48 -28.91 -20.49
C TYR A 72 22.94 -28.63 -20.81
N GLY A 73 23.44 -27.41 -20.53
CA GLY A 73 24.82 -27.01 -20.80
C GLY A 73 25.18 -26.90 -22.29
N SER A 74 24.22 -27.13 -23.19
CA SER A 74 24.38 -27.06 -24.64
C SER A 74 23.36 -26.08 -25.24
N PRO A 75 23.66 -25.41 -26.37
CA PRO A 75 22.68 -24.54 -27.03
C PRO A 75 21.45 -25.33 -27.48
N MET A 76 20.30 -24.64 -27.52
CA MET A 76 19.08 -25.22 -28.10
C MET A 76 19.29 -25.45 -29.61
N PRO A 77 18.86 -26.60 -30.17
CA PRO A 77 19.00 -26.86 -31.60
C PRO A 77 18.37 -25.74 -32.44
N LYS A 78 19.11 -25.28 -33.45
CA LYS A 78 18.65 -24.21 -34.34
C LYS A 78 17.38 -24.67 -35.07
N GLY A 79 16.34 -23.85 -35.04
CA GLY A 79 15.06 -24.14 -35.69
C GLY A 79 14.12 -25.04 -34.89
N LEU A 80 14.51 -25.57 -33.72
CA LEU A 80 13.60 -26.37 -32.89
C LEU A 80 12.31 -25.63 -32.54
N ILE A 81 12.45 -24.37 -32.12
CA ILE A 81 11.34 -23.43 -32.00
C ILE A 81 11.46 -22.47 -33.19
N ALA A 82 10.48 -22.53 -34.10
CA ALA A 82 10.46 -21.74 -35.32
C ALA A 82 9.89 -20.34 -35.07
N HIS A 83 8.87 -20.24 -34.20
CA HIS A 83 8.20 -18.98 -33.91
C HIS A 83 7.53 -19.01 -32.53
N VAL A 84 7.42 -17.83 -31.90
CA VAL A 84 6.61 -17.62 -30.69
C VAL A 84 5.77 -16.35 -30.88
N ASP A 85 4.46 -16.46 -30.77
CA ASP A 85 3.55 -15.31 -30.65
C ASP A 85 2.99 -15.28 -29.22
N CYS A 86 3.00 -14.10 -28.60
CA CYS A 86 2.54 -13.96 -27.22
C CYS A 86 1.86 -12.60 -27.02
N ARG A 87 0.53 -12.58 -27.02
CA ARG A 87 -0.29 -11.36 -27.01
C ARG A 87 -1.18 -11.31 -25.79
N LEU A 88 -1.32 -10.13 -25.19
CA LEU A 88 -2.25 -9.96 -24.08
C LEU A 88 -3.68 -10.23 -24.55
N GLN A 89 -4.44 -11.01 -23.78
CA GLN A 89 -5.85 -11.25 -24.06
C GLN A 89 -6.65 -9.94 -23.94
N GLU A 90 -7.65 -9.72 -24.82
CA GLU A 90 -8.51 -8.53 -24.75
C GLU A 90 -9.15 -8.39 -23.37
N ALA A 91 -9.53 -9.52 -22.77
CA ALA A 91 -10.08 -9.57 -21.42
C ALA A 91 -9.14 -9.02 -20.35
N SER A 92 -7.81 -9.02 -20.54
CA SER A 92 -6.84 -8.49 -19.58
C SER A 92 -6.51 -7.00 -19.79
N TYR A 93 -7.14 -6.32 -20.75
CA TYR A 93 -6.97 -4.88 -20.93
C TYR A 93 -7.96 -4.07 -20.08
N PRO A 94 -7.49 -3.03 -19.37
CA PRO A 94 -8.39 -2.01 -18.85
C PRO A 94 -8.97 -1.18 -20.00
N ARG A 95 -10.13 -0.53 -19.78
CA ARG A 95 -10.83 0.27 -20.82
C ARG A 95 -9.93 1.30 -21.51
N SER A 96 -9.02 1.95 -20.77
CA SER A 96 -8.08 2.95 -21.30
C SER A 96 -6.82 2.36 -21.94
N ARG A 97 -6.60 1.04 -21.82
CA ARG A 97 -5.41 0.28 -22.24
C ARG A 97 -4.10 0.77 -21.60
N PHE A 98 -4.23 1.33 -20.40
CA PHE A 98 -3.14 1.75 -19.51
C PHE A 98 -3.16 0.93 -18.23
N PHE A 99 -2.00 0.43 -17.81
CA PHE A 99 -1.88 -0.47 -16.66
C PHE A 99 -1.53 0.30 -15.37
N ASP A 100 -0.78 -0.32 -14.47
CA ASP A 100 -0.42 0.28 -13.18
C ASP A 100 0.90 1.06 -13.23
N LEU A 101 1.05 2.05 -12.35
CA LEU A 101 2.29 2.78 -12.12
C LEU A 101 3.02 2.20 -10.91
N ARG A 102 4.19 1.61 -11.15
CA ARG A 102 5.17 1.34 -10.09
C ARG A 102 6.13 2.50 -9.94
N MET A 103 6.23 3.00 -8.72
CA MET A 103 7.23 3.99 -8.33
C MET A 103 8.28 3.36 -7.43
N GLY A 104 9.50 3.87 -7.49
CA GLY A 104 10.51 3.57 -6.48
C GLY A 104 11.39 4.77 -6.19
N LEU A 105 11.82 4.82 -4.93
CA LEU A 105 12.68 5.87 -4.41
C LEU A 105 14.13 5.40 -4.45
N LYS A 106 15.03 6.24 -4.95
CA LYS A 106 16.46 6.03 -4.73
C LYS A 106 16.83 6.72 -3.42
N LEU A 107 17.43 5.97 -2.51
CA LEU A 107 17.95 6.50 -1.26
C LEU A 107 19.45 6.71 -1.38
N ASP A 108 19.90 7.85 -0.90
CA ASP A 108 21.30 8.15 -0.66
C ASP A 108 21.82 7.30 0.50
N GLU A 109 22.97 6.65 0.33
CA GLU A 109 23.48 5.72 1.33
C GLU A 109 24.03 6.41 2.58
N ASP A 110 24.46 7.67 2.49
CA ASP A 110 24.97 8.44 3.61
C ASP A 110 23.85 9.04 4.43
N ARG A 111 22.93 9.70 3.76
CA ARG A 111 21.83 10.45 4.39
C ARG A 111 20.68 9.55 4.79
N TRP A 112 20.58 8.38 4.14
CA TRP A 112 19.44 7.48 4.20
C TRP A 112 18.11 8.20 3.93
N ALA A 113 18.14 9.14 3.00
CA ALA A 113 17.03 9.96 2.56
C ALA A 113 16.88 9.90 1.04
N ALA A 114 15.73 10.32 0.52
CA ALA A 114 15.46 10.32 -0.91
C ALA A 114 16.47 11.22 -1.68
N GLU A 115 16.95 10.71 -2.81
CA GLU A 115 17.79 11.45 -3.74
C GLU A 115 16.91 12.18 -4.74
N ALA A 116 17.08 13.51 -4.83
CA ALA A 116 16.30 14.34 -5.74
C ALA A 116 16.50 13.89 -7.20
N ASN A 117 15.42 13.88 -7.98
CA ASN A 117 15.41 13.54 -9.41
C ASN A 117 15.87 12.12 -9.78
N ALA A 118 16.04 11.22 -8.80
CA ALA A 118 16.51 9.85 -9.02
C ALA A 118 15.44 8.76 -8.83
N ASN A 119 14.20 9.17 -8.53
CA ASN A 119 13.05 8.28 -8.41
C ASN A 119 12.66 7.73 -9.78
N TYR A 120 12.24 6.46 -9.83
CA TYR A 120 11.84 5.81 -11.08
C TYR A 120 10.35 5.53 -11.11
N LYS A 121 9.80 5.55 -12.32
CA LYS A 121 8.37 5.39 -12.64
C LYS A 121 8.28 4.35 -13.76
N MET A 122 7.54 3.27 -13.56
CA MET A 122 7.41 2.14 -14.48
C MET A 122 5.94 1.82 -14.68
N GLU A 123 5.45 1.87 -15.91
CA GLU A 123 4.16 1.26 -16.22
C GLU A 123 4.32 -0.25 -16.31
N THR A 124 3.57 -1.01 -15.51
CA THR A 124 3.65 -2.48 -15.46
C THR A 124 2.31 -3.11 -15.80
N ALA A 125 2.32 -4.12 -16.67
CA ALA A 125 1.16 -4.98 -16.86
C ALA A 125 0.81 -5.67 -15.53
N PHE A 126 -0.49 -5.82 -15.26
CA PHE A 126 -0.97 -6.31 -13.97
C PHE A 126 -0.45 -7.72 -13.63
N ARG A 127 -0.46 -8.02 -12.34
CA ARG A 127 -0.41 -9.41 -11.86
C ARG A 127 -1.68 -10.14 -12.32
N ASN A 128 -1.54 -11.43 -12.59
CA ASN A 128 -2.55 -12.34 -13.13
C ASN A 128 -3.13 -11.93 -14.50
N ALA A 129 -2.44 -11.05 -15.22
CA ALA A 129 -2.77 -10.77 -16.61
C ALA A 129 -2.45 -12.00 -17.46
N THR A 130 -3.31 -12.29 -18.44
CA THR A 130 -3.20 -13.51 -19.25
C THR A 130 -2.82 -13.16 -20.68
N PHE A 131 -1.77 -13.82 -21.16
CA PHE A 131 -1.33 -13.75 -22.55
C PHE A 131 -1.66 -15.04 -23.27
N ASN A 132 -2.26 -14.95 -24.46
CA ASN A 132 -2.32 -16.07 -25.38
C ASN A 132 -0.91 -16.31 -25.90
N ILE A 133 -0.41 -17.54 -25.78
CA ILE A 133 0.91 -17.94 -26.28
C ILE A 133 0.76 -19.10 -27.27
N THR A 134 1.43 -18.95 -28.41
CA THR A 134 1.55 -19.98 -29.44
C THR A 134 3.04 -20.19 -29.73
N ILE A 135 3.49 -21.45 -29.61
CA ILE A 135 4.87 -21.86 -29.89
C ILE A 135 4.85 -22.83 -31.07
N ALA A 136 5.46 -22.43 -32.18
CA ALA A 136 5.65 -23.30 -33.34
C ALA A 136 6.93 -24.11 -33.20
N ILE A 137 6.78 -25.44 -33.23
CA ILE A 137 7.85 -26.41 -32.99
C ILE A 137 8.07 -27.21 -34.27
N ASP A 138 9.34 -27.35 -34.69
CA ASP A 138 9.72 -28.15 -35.85
C ASP A 138 9.78 -29.64 -35.50
N ASP A 139 8.92 -30.44 -36.14
CA ASP A 139 8.76 -31.87 -35.81
C ASP A 139 10.00 -32.69 -36.16
N ALA A 140 10.65 -32.37 -37.29
CA ALA A 140 11.85 -33.05 -37.73
C ALA A 140 13.04 -32.83 -36.77
N THR A 141 13.16 -31.64 -36.19
CA THR A 141 14.19 -31.33 -35.20
C THR A 141 13.82 -31.86 -33.81
N LEU A 142 12.54 -31.85 -33.45
CA LEU A 142 12.04 -32.36 -32.18
C LEU A 142 12.29 -33.86 -32.02
N GLN A 143 12.16 -34.64 -33.09
CA GLN A 143 12.36 -36.10 -33.10
C GLN A 143 13.85 -36.52 -33.06
N LYS A 144 14.80 -35.59 -33.18
CA LYS A 144 16.24 -35.90 -33.15
C LYS A 144 16.73 -36.01 -31.71
N GLY A 145 17.35 -37.15 -31.39
CA GLY A 145 17.96 -37.40 -30.07
C GLY A 145 16.97 -37.15 -28.94
N ASP A 146 17.42 -36.49 -27.86
CA ASP A 146 16.60 -36.23 -26.68
C ASP A 146 15.78 -34.92 -26.75
N ASN A 147 15.63 -34.31 -27.93
CA ASN A 147 15.07 -32.97 -28.05
C ASN A 147 13.63 -32.87 -27.51
N ALA A 148 12.79 -33.88 -27.75
CA ALA A 148 11.44 -33.96 -27.20
C ALA A 148 11.44 -33.99 -25.65
N ALA A 149 12.26 -34.86 -25.05
CA ALA A 149 12.38 -34.96 -23.60
C ALA A 149 12.95 -33.66 -22.99
N ARG A 150 13.92 -33.04 -23.65
CA ARG A 150 14.52 -31.79 -23.21
C ARG A 150 13.54 -30.62 -23.28
N LEU A 151 12.76 -30.51 -24.35
CA LEU A 151 11.73 -29.48 -24.49
C LEU A 151 10.61 -29.67 -23.48
N TYR A 152 10.23 -30.92 -23.17
CA TYR A 152 9.25 -31.23 -22.13
C TYR A 152 9.61 -30.58 -20.81
N TYR A 153 10.84 -30.77 -20.32
CA TYR A 153 11.24 -30.21 -19.04
C TYR A 153 11.47 -28.70 -19.09
N VAL A 154 11.85 -28.13 -20.24
CA VAL A 154 11.85 -26.65 -20.41
C VAL A 154 10.43 -26.10 -20.21
N LEU A 155 9.42 -26.71 -20.84
CA LEU A 155 8.03 -26.31 -20.67
C LEU A 155 7.50 -26.59 -19.26
N GLN A 156 7.97 -27.64 -18.59
CA GLN A 156 7.65 -27.87 -17.17
C GLN A 156 8.20 -26.78 -16.26
N GLU A 157 9.42 -26.28 -16.47
CA GLU A 157 9.92 -25.13 -15.70
C GLU A 157 9.02 -23.89 -15.87
N LEU A 158 8.48 -23.67 -17.07
CA LEU A 158 7.49 -22.62 -17.32
C LEU A 158 6.16 -22.90 -16.59
N ARG A 159 5.65 -24.14 -16.60
CA ARG A 159 4.42 -24.54 -15.90
C ARG A 159 4.53 -24.42 -14.38
N GLU A 160 5.74 -24.54 -13.86
CA GLU A 160 6.06 -24.44 -12.44
C GLU A 160 6.40 -23.00 -11.98
N GLY A 161 6.24 -22.03 -12.88
CA GLY A 161 6.50 -20.62 -12.58
C GLY A 161 7.98 -20.28 -12.39
N ARG A 162 8.91 -21.11 -12.89
CA ARG A 162 10.38 -20.88 -12.85
C ARG A 162 10.88 -20.18 -14.13
N PHE A 163 10.09 -19.22 -14.62
CA PHE A 163 10.39 -18.43 -15.81
C PHE A 163 10.13 -16.95 -15.55
N TRP A 164 11.09 -16.09 -15.97
CA TRP A 164 10.99 -14.64 -15.79
C TRP A 164 11.19 -13.89 -17.10
N PHE A 165 10.20 -13.08 -17.48
CA PHE A 165 10.16 -12.24 -18.67
C PHE A 165 10.27 -10.75 -18.33
N GLY A 166 11.09 -10.00 -19.07
CA GLY A 166 11.15 -8.55 -18.99
C GLY A 166 12.18 -8.02 -17.99
N ALA A 167 12.15 -6.71 -17.74
CA ALA A 167 13.10 -6.03 -16.87
C ALA A 167 12.65 -6.07 -15.40
N GLY A 168 13.59 -5.82 -14.48
CA GLY A 168 13.27 -5.76 -13.04
C GLY A 168 13.04 -7.11 -12.35
N LYS A 169 13.55 -8.22 -12.92
CA LYS A 169 13.37 -9.59 -12.38
C LYS A 169 13.75 -9.76 -10.90
N SER A 170 14.84 -9.10 -10.48
CA SER A 170 15.28 -9.12 -9.08
C SER A 170 14.52 -8.16 -8.17
N LYS A 171 13.57 -7.38 -8.72
CA LYS A 171 12.80 -6.33 -8.05
C LYS A 171 11.30 -6.70 -7.93
N GLY A 172 10.96 -7.97 -8.03
CA GLY A 172 9.59 -8.48 -7.89
C GLY A 172 8.80 -8.57 -9.18
N LEU A 173 9.43 -8.43 -10.35
CA LEU A 173 8.74 -8.35 -11.64
C LEU A 173 9.02 -9.56 -12.55
N GLY A 174 8.10 -9.84 -13.46
CA GLY A 174 8.35 -10.65 -14.64
C GLY A 174 8.16 -12.16 -14.50
N ARG A 175 7.85 -12.68 -13.31
CA ARG A 175 7.58 -14.12 -13.12
C ARG A 175 6.31 -14.53 -13.86
N CYS A 176 6.39 -15.58 -14.67
CA CYS A 176 5.28 -16.11 -15.46
C CYS A 176 5.10 -17.62 -15.25
N ARG A 177 3.86 -18.07 -15.36
CA ARG A 177 3.45 -19.48 -15.35
C ARG A 177 2.74 -19.85 -16.65
N LEU A 178 3.13 -20.97 -17.25
CA LEU A 178 2.47 -21.51 -18.44
C LEU A 178 1.32 -22.45 -18.04
N GLU A 179 0.15 -22.22 -18.60
CA GLU A 179 -0.99 -23.14 -18.59
C GLU A 179 -1.24 -23.60 -20.02
N ALA A 180 -0.80 -24.82 -20.32
CA ALA A 180 -0.95 -25.42 -21.65
C ALA A 180 -1.06 -26.94 -21.51
N GLN A 181 -1.81 -27.55 -22.42
CA GLN A 181 -1.71 -28.99 -22.65
C GLN A 181 -0.47 -29.24 -23.49
N LEU A 182 0.45 -30.07 -22.98
CA LEU A 182 1.67 -30.39 -23.71
C LEU A 182 1.35 -31.38 -24.82
N PRO A 183 1.77 -31.12 -26.08
CA PRO A 183 1.41 -31.96 -27.22
C PRO A 183 2.22 -33.27 -27.29
N PHE A 184 3.03 -33.56 -26.27
CA PHE A 184 3.82 -34.78 -26.13
C PHE A 184 3.89 -35.21 -24.65
N SER A 185 3.99 -36.51 -24.41
CA SER A 185 3.95 -37.13 -23.08
C SER A 185 5.24 -36.89 -22.28
N ALA A 186 5.14 -37.10 -20.95
CA ALA A 186 6.32 -37.15 -20.09
C ALA A 186 7.28 -38.25 -20.57
N PRO A 187 8.60 -37.97 -20.68
CA PRO A 187 9.56 -38.98 -21.10
C PRO A 187 9.70 -40.06 -20.04
N THR A 188 9.85 -41.32 -20.46
CA THR A 188 10.00 -42.49 -19.56
C THR A 188 11.28 -42.39 -18.72
N ALA A 189 12.35 -41.79 -19.27
CA ALA A 189 13.58 -41.49 -18.57
C ALA A 189 13.92 -39.99 -18.73
N PRO A 190 14.32 -39.29 -17.65
CA PRO A 190 14.70 -37.89 -17.73
C PRO A 190 16.02 -37.73 -18.51
N PRO A 191 16.15 -36.68 -19.36
CA PRO A 191 17.38 -36.43 -20.09
C PRO A 191 18.52 -35.99 -19.14
N PRO A 192 19.80 -36.15 -19.54
CA PRO A 192 20.92 -35.65 -18.77
C PRO A 192 20.82 -34.13 -18.54
N VAL A 193 20.96 -33.71 -17.28
CA VAL A 193 20.89 -32.31 -16.85
C VAL A 193 22.29 -31.81 -16.55
N HIS A 194 22.55 -30.53 -16.82
CA HIS A 194 23.77 -29.86 -16.45
C HIS A 194 23.96 -29.92 -14.92
N PRO A 195 25.08 -30.47 -14.41
CA PRO A 195 25.28 -30.67 -12.97
C PRO A 195 25.22 -29.39 -12.14
N GLY A 196 25.54 -28.24 -12.73
CA GLY A 196 25.46 -26.94 -12.06
C GLY A 196 24.05 -26.33 -11.99
N ALA A 197 23.05 -26.93 -12.64
CA ALA A 197 21.68 -26.42 -12.60
C ALA A 197 21.06 -26.71 -11.22
N ASN A 198 20.64 -25.65 -10.53
CA ASN A 198 19.96 -25.76 -9.25
C ASN A 198 19.10 -24.51 -8.96
N HIS A 199 18.21 -24.62 -7.99
CA HIS A 199 17.30 -23.56 -7.59
C HIS A 199 17.00 -23.65 -6.09
N LEU A 200 17.32 -22.59 -5.37
CA LEU A 200 16.91 -22.37 -3.98
C LEU A 200 15.74 -21.40 -3.97
N ARG A 201 14.64 -21.80 -3.31
CA ARG A 201 13.48 -20.95 -3.02
C ARG A 201 13.29 -20.88 -1.51
N LEU A 202 13.20 -19.67 -0.97
CA LEU A 202 12.86 -19.40 0.42
C LEU A 202 11.52 -18.67 0.46
N THR A 203 10.57 -19.20 1.23
CA THR A 203 9.31 -18.54 1.56
C THR A 203 9.42 -17.94 2.95
N LEU A 204 9.21 -16.63 3.04
CA LEU A 204 9.27 -15.87 4.29
C LEU A 204 7.91 -15.21 4.55
N THR A 205 7.54 -15.12 5.82
CA THR A 205 6.36 -14.37 6.28
C THR A 205 6.72 -13.40 7.39
N PHE A 206 6.03 -12.28 7.49
CA PHE A 206 6.07 -11.41 8.67
C PHE A 206 4.69 -10.80 8.89
N ASP A 207 4.35 -10.52 10.15
CA ASP A 207 3.12 -9.84 10.51
C ASP A 207 3.34 -8.33 10.73
N SER A 208 2.29 -7.63 11.16
CA SER A 208 2.33 -6.20 11.47
C SER A 208 2.19 -5.89 12.97
N LEU A 209 2.57 -6.81 13.87
CA LEU A 209 2.64 -6.52 15.31
C LEU A 209 3.66 -5.42 15.62
N ASN A 210 4.68 -5.26 14.77
CA ASN A 210 5.40 -4.00 14.63
C ASN A 210 4.75 -3.22 13.46
N PRO A 211 4.17 -2.03 13.70
CA PRO A 211 3.44 -1.26 12.69
C PRO A 211 4.22 -1.14 11.37
N VAL A 212 3.57 -1.42 10.25
CA VAL A 212 4.22 -1.35 8.92
C VAL A 212 3.58 -0.25 8.10
N LEU A 213 4.44 0.58 7.51
CA LEU A 213 4.01 1.65 6.60
C LEU A 213 4.91 1.68 5.37
N VAL A 214 4.42 1.11 4.28
CA VAL A 214 5.02 1.30 2.96
C VAL A 214 4.18 2.32 2.24
N GLY A 215 4.47 3.59 2.53
CA GLY A 215 3.68 4.74 2.11
C GLY A 215 3.77 5.07 0.63
N TRP A 216 2.64 5.36 0.00
CA TRP A 216 2.58 6.25 -1.16
C TRP A 216 2.51 7.69 -0.69
N ASN A 217 3.35 8.57 -1.26
CA ASN A 217 3.26 10.02 -1.04
C ASN A 217 2.30 10.64 -2.08
N TRP A 218 1.06 10.14 -2.13
CA TRP A 218 -0.03 10.78 -2.87
C TRP A 218 -1.12 11.10 -1.85
N GLY A 219 -1.62 12.33 -1.88
CA GLY A 219 -2.66 12.85 -1.01
C GLY A 219 -2.29 14.14 -0.31
N LYS A 220 -1.06 14.67 -0.48
CA LYS A 220 -0.71 15.93 0.19
C LYS A 220 -1.38 17.09 -0.55
N VAL A 221 -2.44 17.61 0.06
CA VAL A 221 -3.14 18.81 -0.39
C VAL A 221 -2.24 20.02 -0.15
N ASP A 222 -1.96 20.75 -1.23
CA ASP A 222 -1.26 22.03 -1.16
C ASP A 222 -2.31 23.16 -1.11
N PRO A 223 -2.44 23.87 0.02
CA PRO A 223 -3.45 24.93 0.16
C PRO A 223 -3.18 26.12 -0.77
N GLU A 224 -1.98 26.28 -1.32
CA GLU A 224 -1.65 27.36 -2.27
C GLU A 224 -2.14 27.06 -3.70
N VAL A 225 -2.53 25.81 -4.00
CA VAL A 225 -3.08 25.43 -5.31
C VAL A 225 -4.58 25.76 -5.34
N PRO A 226 -5.07 26.57 -6.31
CA PRO A 226 -6.48 26.92 -6.38
C PRO A 226 -7.36 25.69 -6.61
N ALA A 227 -8.46 25.60 -5.85
CA ALA A 227 -9.36 24.43 -5.79
C ALA A 227 -10.11 24.09 -7.09
N PHE A 228 -10.13 24.99 -8.06
CA PHE A 228 -10.97 24.83 -9.25
C PHE A 228 -10.23 25.14 -10.55
N THR A 229 -9.82 24.08 -11.25
CA THR A 229 -9.56 24.07 -12.70
C THR A 229 -10.62 23.18 -13.34
N ALA A 230 -11.07 23.51 -14.56
CA ALA A 230 -12.21 22.87 -15.25
C ALA A 230 -12.29 21.34 -15.01
N ILE A 231 -13.35 20.89 -14.33
CA ILE A 231 -13.58 19.49 -13.96
C ILE A 231 -14.60 18.89 -14.94
N GLU A 232 -14.44 17.62 -15.31
CA GLU A 232 -15.48 16.87 -16.02
C GLU A 232 -16.32 16.06 -15.02
N GLY A 233 -17.65 16.16 -15.11
CA GLY A 233 -18.60 15.48 -14.23
C GLY A 233 -18.44 13.96 -14.20
N ARG A 234 -17.94 13.35 -15.28
CA ARG A 234 -17.66 11.91 -15.33
C ARG A 234 -16.70 11.45 -14.24
N LEU A 235 -15.77 12.31 -13.82
CA LEU A 235 -14.83 11.98 -12.74
C LEU A 235 -15.54 11.86 -11.39
N LEU A 236 -16.53 12.71 -11.14
CA LEU A 236 -17.36 12.68 -9.93
C LEU A 236 -18.29 11.46 -9.92
N VAL A 237 -18.94 11.17 -11.06
CA VAL A 237 -19.79 9.98 -11.22
C VAL A 237 -18.98 8.69 -11.01
N ASN A 238 -17.76 8.62 -11.56
CA ASN A 238 -16.89 7.45 -11.43
C ASN A 238 -16.41 7.20 -9.99
N ALA A 239 -16.30 8.24 -9.17
CA ALA A 239 -15.92 8.13 -7.75
C ALA A 239 -17.01 7.51 -6.87
N MET A 240 -18.28 7.54 -7.29
CA MET A 240 -19.43 7.01 -6.55
C MET A 240 -19.51 5.48 -6.66
N ARG A 241 -18.62 4.78 -5.95
CA ARG A 241 -18.54 3.30 -5.98
C ARG A 241 -19.78 2.60 -5.44
N ASP A 242 -20.51 3.28 -4.57
CA ASP A 242 -21.78 2.83 -3.99
C ASP A 242 -22.94 2.77 -5.02
N LEU A 243 -22.73 3.27 -6.24
CA LEU A 243 -23.72 3.17 -7.32
C LEU A 243 -23.44 1.97 -8.22
N PRO A 244 -24.46 1.13 -8.53
CA PRO A 244 -24.31 0.06 -9.52
C PRO A 244 -23.83 0.60 -10.87
N ASP A 245 -22.93 -0.15 -11.52
CA ASP A 245 -22.32 0.20 -12.81
C ASP A 245 -23.30 0.68 -13.90
N PRO A 246 -24.48 0.05 -14.10
CA PRO A 246 -25.45 0.53 -15.09
C PRO A 246 -26.00 1.93 -14.79
N ILE A 247 -26.23 2.25 -13.50
CA ILE A 247 -26.72 3.55 -13.05
C ILE A 247 -25.65 4.60 -13.26
N ARG A 248 -24.41 4.27 -12.90
CA ARG A 248 -23.25 5.14 -13.08
C ARG A 248 -23.04 5.53 -14.54
N LYS A 249 -23.10 4.57 -15.46
CA LYS A 249 -22.98 4.82 -16.91
C LYS A 249 -24.06 5.77 -17.44
N ARG A 250 -25.30 5.61 -16.97
CA ARG A 250 -26.42 6.51 -17.36
C ARG A 250 -26.22 7.92 -16.83
N LEU A 251 -25.77 8.05 -15.58
CA LEU A 251 -25.42 9.35 -15.00
C LEU A 251 -24.30 10.02 -15.78
N GLU A 252 -23.25 9.28 -16.17
CA GLU A 252 -22.15 9.81 -16.97
C GLU A 252 -22.64 10.41 -18.30
N MET A 253 -23.65 9.81 -18.95
CA MET A 253 -24.22 10.35 -20.20
C MET A 253 -24.95 11.68 -20.01
N VAL A 254 -25.51 11.94 -18.83
CA VAL A 254 -26.38 13.11 -18.58
C VAL A 254 -25.65 14.24 -17.85
N ILE A 255 -24.82 13.90 -16.86
CA ILE A 255 -24.11 14.86 -16.00
C ILE A 255 -22.58 14.70 -16.08
N GLY A 256 -22.05 13.98 -17.07
CA GLY A 256 -20.61 13.72 -17.21
C GLY A 256 -19.78 14.85 -17.85
N GLY A 257 -20.43 15.87 -18.40
CA GLY A 257 -19.78 16.99 -19.10
C GLY A 257 -19.01 17.97 -18.18
N PRO A 258 -18.43 19.05 -18.74
CA PRO A 258 -17.71 20.06 -17.97
C PRO A 258 -18.58 20.69 -16.87
N ILE A 259 -18.01 20.87 -15.68
CA ILE A 259 -18.67 21.46 -14.52
C ILE A 259 -18.37 22.95 -14.47
N LEU A 260 -19.43 23.77 -14.44
CA LEU A 260 -19.32 25.23 -14.27
C LEU A 260 -19.26 25.64 -12.79
N GLY A 261 -19.86 24.84 -11.90
CA GLY A 261 -19.81 25.02 -10.46
C GLY A 261 -20.27 23.77 -9.70
N PRO A 262 -19.69 23.45 -8.53
CA PRO A 262 -20.04 22.25 -7.76
C PRO A 262 -21.52 22.16 -7.39
N GLU A 263 -22.12 23.28 -7.00
CA GLU A 263 -23.52 23.32 -6.56
C GLU A 263 -24.52 23.08 -7.71
N ASP A 264 -24.25 23.56 -8.92
CA ASP A 264 -25.06 23.24 -10.11
C ASP A 264 -25.02 21.74 -10.41
N TRP A 265 -23.84 21.13 -10.26
CA TRP A 265 -23.67 19.70 -10.50
C TRP A 265 -24.39 18.84 -9.45
N LYS A 266 -24.29 19.19 -8.16
CA LYS A 266 -25.00 18.53 -7.06
C LYS A 266 -26.53 18.60 -7.23
N ARG A 267 -27.05 19.74 -7.71
CA ARG A 267 -28.47 19.90 -8.04
C ARG A 267 -28.87 18.94 -9.17
N LYS A 268 -28.10 18.89 -10.27
CA LYS A 268 -28.36 17.96 -11.38
C LYS A 268 -28.31 16.51 -10.93
N LEU A 269 -27.37 16.13 -10.06
CA LEU A 269 -27.33 14.78 -9.49
C LEU A 269 -28.64 14.42 -8.77
N ALA A 270 -29.13 15.30 -7.89
CA ALA A 270 -30.37 15.06 -7.15
C ALA A 270 -31.60 14.97 -8.05
N GLU A 271 -31.59 15.70 -9.18
CA GLU A 271 -32.66 15.65 -10.18
C GLU A 271 -32.62 14.35 -11.01
N TYR A 272 -31.45 13.96 -11.52
CA TYR A 272 -31.34 12.86 -12.48
C TYR A 272 -31.22 11.47 -11.84
N LEU A 273 -30.64 11.34 -10.64
CA LEU A 273 -30.44 10.03 -10.01
C LEU A 273 -31.76 9.26 -9.79
N PRO A 274 -32.81 9.83 -9.17
CA PRO A 274 -34.06 9.12 -8.95
C PRO A 274 -34.71 8.63 -10.24
N ARG A 275 -34.68 9.48 -11.28
CA ARG A 275 -35.23 9.15 -12.60
C ARG A 275 -34.45 8.04 -13.29
N ILE A 276 -33.12 8.07 -13.24
CA ILE A 276 -32.26 7.03 -13.82
C ILE A 276 -32.49 5.68 -13.13
N LEU A 277 -32.62 5.67 -11.81
CA LEU A 277 -32.98 4.47 -11.04
C LEU A 277 -34.34 3.92 -11.50
N ALA A 278 -35.34 4.80 -11.66
CA ALA A 278 -36.67 4.40 -12.12
C ALA A 278 -36.64 3.75 -13.49
N VAL A 279 -36.03 4.41 -14.48
CA VAL A 279 -35.92 3.88 -15.85
C VAL A 279 -35.16 2.54 -15.86
N TRP A 280 -34.06 2.44 -15.11
CA TRP A 280 -33.28 1.20 -15.08
C TRP A 280 -34.05 0.03 -14.43
N LEU A 281 -34.76 0.27 -13.34
CA LEU A 281 -35.61 -0.74 -12.72
C LEU A 281 -36.71 -1.19 -13.68
N GLN A 282 -37.38 -0.26 -14.38
CA GLN A 282 -38.40 -0.60 -15.37
C GLN A 282 -37.85 -1.48 -16.50
N GLU A 283 -36.68 -1.16 -17.03
CA GLU A 283 -36.02 -1.94 -18.08
C GLU A 283 -35.67 -3.36 -17.61
N ARG A 284 -35.07 -3.49 -16.42
CA ARG A 284 -34.75 -4.80 -15.82
C ARG A 284 -35.99 -5.63 -15.52
N SER A 285 -37.07 -4.95 -15.18
CA SER A 285 -38.36 -5.54 -14.81
C SER A 285 -39.24 -5.89 -16.01
N THR A 286 -38.78 -5.66 -17.24
CA THR A 286 -39.53 -5.96 -18.46
C THR A 286 -39.33 -7.42 -18.87
N GLY A 287 -40.42 -8.17 -19.02
CA GLY A 287 -40.39 -9.57 -19.44
C GLY A 287 -41.66 -10.03 -20.14
N GLU A 288 -41.68 -11.29 -20.59
CA GLU A 288 -42.89 -11.95 -21.05
C GLU A 288 -43.66 -12.47 -19.84
N MET A 289 -44.87 -11.96 -19.62
CA MET A 289 -45.81 -12.53 -18.64
C MET A 289 -46.72 -13.53 -19.35
N GLU A 290 -46.76 -14.74 -18.81
CA GLU A 290 -47.66 -15.80 -19.23
C GLU A 290 -48.99 -15.68 -18.46
N SER A 291 -50.11 -15.74 -19.18
CA SER A 291 -51.44 -15.79 -18.57
C SER A 291 -52.30 -16.86 -19.22
N TRP A 292 -53.07 -17.57 -18.41
CA TRP A 292 -54.01 -18.60 -18.81
C TRP A 292 -55.42 -18.02 -18.70
N MET A 293 -56.20 -18.05 -19.77
CA MET A 293 -57.54 -17.46 -19.80
C MET A 293 -58.54 -18.41 -20.45
N LEU A 294 -59.65 -18.67 -19.76
CA LEU A 294 -60.78 -19.39 -20.32
C LEU A 294 -61.70 -18.39 -21.04
N ARG A 295 -61.79 -18.46 -22.37
CA ARG A 295 -62.72 -17.62 -23.14
C ARG A 295 -64.16 -18.10 -22.98
N ALA A 296 -65.10 -17.17 -22.86
CA ALA A 296 -66.53 -17.50 -22.79
C ALA A 296 -67.00 -18.26 -24.05
N SER A 297 -66.44 -17.93 -25.21
CA SER A 297 -66.72 -18.61 -26.49
C SER A 297 -66.22 -20.06 -26.51
N ALA A 298 -65.07 -20.34 -25.89
CA ALA A 298 -64.52 -21.68 -25.76
C ALA A 298 -65.35 -22.56 -24.82
N LEU A 299 -65.80 -21.99 -23.68
CA LEU A 299 -66.70 -22.67 -22.76
C LEU A 299 -68.07 -22.95 -23.41
N ALA A 300 -68.61 -22.02 -24.20
CA ALA A 300 -69.87 -22.20 -24.94
C ALA A 300 -69.80 -23.30 -26.01
N LYS A 301 -68.61 -23.57 -26.58
CA LYS A 301 -68.41 -24.72 -27.48
C LYS A 301 -68.47 -26.05 -26.70
N LEU A 302 -67.99 -26.10 -25.46
CA LEU A 302 -68.07 -27.31 -24.64
C LEU A 302 -69.51 -27.67 -24.20
N SER A 303 -70.44 -26.73 -24.27
CA SER A 303 -71.87 -26.98 -24.01
C SER A 303 -72.63 -27.52 -25.24
N LYS A 304 -71.98 -27.68 -26.41
CA LYS A 304 -72.60 -28.14 -27.67
C LYS A 304 -71.69 -29.17 -28.38
N GLY A 305 -72.17 -30.39 -28.66
CA GLY A 305 -71.39 -31.40 -29.40
C GLY A 305 -71.75 -32.86 -29.08
N LYS A 306 -70.93 -33.82 -29.55
CA LYS A 306 -71.15 -35.28 -29.41
C LYS A 306 -71.18 -35.75 -27.94
N TYR A 307 -70.56 -34.99 -27.02
CA TYR A 307 -70.58 -35.24 -25.56
C TYR A 307 -70.65 -33.91 -24.80
N PRO A 308 -71.78 -33.19 -24.73
CA PRO A 308 -71.82 -31.85 -24.13
C PRO A 308 -71.60 -31.89 -22.61
N LEU A 309 -70.90 -30.89 -22.05
CA LEU A 309 -70.83 -30.73 -20.60
C LEU A 309 -72.21 -30.31 -20.05
N SER A 310 -72.57 -30.83 -18.87
CA SER A 310 -73.88 -30.54 -18.26
C SER A 310 -74.06 -29.05 -17.93
N LYS A 311 -75.29 -28.53 -18.02
CA LYS A 311 -75.61 -27.11 -17.77
C LYS A 311 -75.08 -26.61 -16.40
N LYS A 312 -75.19 -27.44 -15.34
CA LYS A 312 -74.62 -27.15 -14.01
C LYS A 312 -73.10 -26.95 -13.99
N VAL A 313 -72.35 -27.68 -14.83
CA VAL A 313 -70.88 -27.58 -14.92
C VAL A 313 -70.47 -26.30 -15.65
N ILE A 314 -71.20 -25.93 -16.70
CA ILE A 314 -70.97 -24.68 -17.44
C ILE A 314 -71.28 -23.47 -16.55
N GLU A 315 -72.44 -23.46 -15.86
CA GLU A 315 -72.82 -22.37 -14.93
C GLU A 315 -71.81 -22.21 -13.78
N ALA A 316 -71.26 -23.30 -13.26
CA ALA A 316 -70.28 -23.26 -12.18
C ALA A 316 -68.92 -22.66 -12.61
N VAL A 317 -68.52 -22.83 -13.87
CA VAL A 317 -67.24 -22.33 -14.40
C VAL A 317 -67.38 -20.97 -15.11
N GLN A 318 -68.61 -20.57 -15.48
CA GLN A 318 -68.91 -19.28 -16.11
C GLN A 318 -68.25 -18.06 -15.42
N PRO A 319 -68.17 -17.96 -14.06
CA PRO A 319 -67.52 -16.84 -13.39
C PRO A 319 -65.99 -16.77 -13.58
N LEU A 320 -65.36 -17.85 -14.05
CA LEU A 320 -63.93 -17.90 -14.33
C LEU A 320 -63.60 -17.47 -15.77
N CYS A 321 -64.62 -17.26 -16.62
CA CYS A 321 -64.42 -16.80 -17.99
C CYS A 321 -63.86 -15.37 -18.05
N GLU A 322 -63.01 -15.11 -19.04
CA GLU A 322 -62.33 -13.81 -19.29
C GLU A 322 -61.45 -13.31 -18.13
N ARG A 323 -61.29 -14.09 -17.05
CA ARG A 323 -60.37 -13.80 -15.95
C ARG A 323 -58.98 -14.36 -16.30
N PRO A 324 -57.92 -13.54 -16.32
CA PRO A 324 -56.56 -14.03 -16.52
C PRO A 324 -56.03 -14.68 -15.24
N PHE A 325 -55.32 -15.81 -15.38
CA PHE A 325 -54.64 -16.50 -14.30
C PHE A 325 -53.12 -16.51 -14.57
N PRO A 326 -52.26 -16.29 -13.55
CA PRO A 326 -50.82 -16.11 -13.74
C PRO A 326 -50.02 -17.41 -13.83
N THR A 327 -50.62 -18.57 -13.53
CA THR A 327 -50.00 -19.89 -13.66
C THR A 327 -51.02 -20.94 -14.08
N LYS A 328 -50.54 -22.02 -14.69
CA LYS A 328 -51.35 -23.21 -15.01
C LYS A 328 -51.99 -23.82 -13.77
N GLU A 329 -51.25 -23.89 -12.67
CA GLU A 329 -51.72 -24.45 -11.40
C GLU A 329 -52.83 -23.60 -10.76
N ALA A 330 -52.74 -22.27 -10.88
CA ALA A 330 -53.74 -21.35 -10.33
C ALA A 330 -55.11 -21.53 -11.01
N ILE A 331 -55.13 -21.69 -12.33
CA ILE A 331 -56.38 -21.93 -13.06
C ILE A 331 -56.91 -23.35 -12.83
N GLU A 332 -56.04 -24.36 -12.71
CA GLU A 332 -56.46 -25.72 -12.34
C GLU A 332 -57.08 -25.77 -10.94
N THR A 333 -56.54 -25.01 -9.98
CA THR A 333 -57.07 -24.91 -8.62
C THR A 333 -58.43 -24.20 -8.62
N ALA A 334 -58.54 -23.05 -9.29
CA ALA A 334 -59.80 -22.33 -9.43
C ALA A 334 -60.89 -23.18 -10.12
N LEU A 335 -60.52 -23.98 -11.12
CA LEU A 335 -61.44 -24.93 -11.77
C LEU A 335 -61.88 -26.06 -10.81
N LYS A 336 -60.97 -26.61 -10.00
CA LYS A 336 -61.31 -27.64 -9.02
C LYS A 336 -62.27 -27.11 -7.96
N GLU A 337 -62.01 -25.90 -7.44
CA GLU A 337 -62.89 -25.24 -6.47
C GLU A 337 -64.27 -24.95 -7.05
N ALA A 338 -64.34 -24.40 -8.27
CA ALA A 338 -65.60 -24.11 -8.93
C ALA A 338 -66.42 -25.37 -9.24
N LEU A 339 -65.76 -26.50 -9.54
CA LEU A 339 -66.42 -27.75 -9.94
C LEU A 339 -66.74 -28.70 -8.77
N GLY A 340 -66.11 -28.54 -7.60
CA GLY A 340 -66.34 -29.36 -6.40
C GLY A 340 -66.30 -30.87 -6.70
N ASP A 341 -67.39 -31.57 -6.39
CA ASP A 341 -67.56 -33.02 -6.61
C ASP A 341 -67.43 -33.46 -8.08
N LYS A 342 -67.43 -32.51 -9.03
CA LYS A 342 -67.23 -32.74 -10.47
C LYS A 342 -65.85 -32.32 -10.98
N ALA A 343 -64.86 -32.18 -10.09
CA ALA A 343 -63.48 -31.80 -10.44
C ALA A 343 -62.84 -32.67 -11.53
N ASN A 344 -63.27 -33.93 -11.70
CA ASN A 344 -62.82 -34.82 -12.78
C ASN A 344 -63.14 -34.28 -14.19
N MET A 345 -64.13 -33.40 -14.34
CA MET A 345 -64.48 -32.74 -15.60
C MET A 345 -63.58 -31.52 -15.91
N GLY A 346 -62.80 -31.04 -14.93
CA GLY A 346 -61.94 -29.86 -15.06
C GLY A 346 -60.86 -30.03 -16.14
N LYS A 347 -60.39 -31.26 -16.37
CA LYS A 347 -59.38 -31.57 -17.41
C LYS A 347 -59.84 -31.16 -18.81
N ARG A 348 -61.13 -31.35 -19.11
CA ARG A 348 -61.70 -31.07 -20.42
C ARG A 348 -61.96 -29.57 -20.64
N ILE A 349 -62.17 -28.82 -19.56
CA ILE A 349 -62.24 -27.35 -19.60
C ILE A 349 -60.83 -26.78 -19.72
N PHE A 350 -59.85 -27.40 -19.06
CA PHE A 350 -58.45 -27.03 -19.16
C PHE A 350 -57.91 -27.09 -20.61
N GLU A 351 -58.33 -28.09 -21.39
CA GLU A 351 -57.92 -28.24 -22.80
C GLU A 351 -58.31 -27.08 -23.73
N VAL A 352 -59.27 -26.23 -23.34
CA VAL A 352 -59.73 -25.10 -24.16
C VAL A 352 -59.27 -23.74 -23.63
N ILE A 353 -58.39 -23.72 -22.63
CA ILE A 353 -57.82 -22.51 -22.05
C ILE A 353 -56.72 -21.99 -22.96
N GLU A 354 -56.80 -20.69 -23.26
CA GLU A 354 -55.80 -20.01 -24.07
C GLU A 354 -54.61 -19.61 -23.20
N HIS A 355 -53.42 -19.99 -23.62
CA HIS A 355 -52.18 -19.47 -23.07
C HIS A 355 -51.78 -18.22 -23.86
N GLN A 356 -51.77 -17.06 -23.21
CA GLN A 356 -51.39 -15.79 -23.78
C GLN A 356 -50.05 -15.33 -23.20
N ARG A 357 -49.14 -14.93 -24.09
CA ARG A 357 -47.90 -14.23 -23.73
C ARG A 357 -48.09 -12.75 -24.00
N GLN A 358 -48.00 -11.94 -22.95
CA GLN A 358 -48.06 -10.48 -23.07
C GLN A 358 -46.76 -9.88 -22.53
N ALA A 359 -46.24 -8.87 -23.20
CA ALA A 359 -45.15 -8.08 -22.65
C ALA A 359 -45.67 -7.29 -21.45
N GLY A 360 -45.03 -7.42 -20.30
CA GLY A 360 -45.38 -6.65 -19.13
C GLY A 360 -44.21 -6.49 -18.17
N ARG A 361 -44.41 -5.71 -17.10
CA ARG A 361 -43.35 -5.40 -16.15
C ARG A 361 -43.67 -5.95 -14.76
N GLN A 362 -42.73 -6.71 -14.21
CA GLN A 362 -42.73 -7.18 -12.82
C GLN A 362 -41.39 -6.81 -12.21
N LEU A 363 -41.41 -6.14 -11.05
CA LEU A 363 -40.20 -5.64 -10.40
C LEU A 363 -39.15 -6.75 -10.24
N ASP A 364 -37.96 -6.53 -10.81
CA ASP A 364 -36.80 -7.39 -10.62
C ASP A 364 -36.26 -7.20 -9.19
N HIS A 365 -36.59 -8.17 -8.31
CA HIS A 365 -36.20 -8.18 -6.91
C HIS A 365 -34.68 -8.10 -6.71
N GLU A 366 -33.89 -8.84 -7.51
CA GLU A 366 -32.44 -8.83 -7.40
C GLU A 366 -31.86 -7.46 -7.81
N ALA A 367 -32.43 -6.85 -8.85
CA ALA A 367 -32.04 -5.50 -9.28
C ALA A 367 -32.37 -4.45 -8.22
N TRP A 368 -33.53 -4.55 -7.57
CA TRP A 368 -33.90 -3.66 -6.47
C TRP A 368 -32.98 -3.84 -5.26
N LEU A 369 -32.80 -5.07 -4.77
CA LEU A 369 -31.90 -5.36 -3.65
C LEU A 369 -30.47 -4.87 -3.91
N SER A 370 -29.98 -5.03 -5.14
CA SER A 370 -28.67 -4.49 -5.54
C SER A 370 -28.60 -2.97 -5.35
N VAL A 371 -29.60 -2.22 -5.78
CA VAL A 371 -29.66 -0.76 -5.59
C VAL A 371 -29.84 -0.38 -4.12
N ALA A 372 -30.77 -1.03 -3.43
CA ALA A 372 -31.11 -0.75 -2.04
C ALA A 372 -29.89 -0.95 -1.12
N ASN A 373 -29.20 -2.10 -1.27
CA ASN A 373 -28.00 -2.42 -0.49
C ASN A 373 -26.84 -1.48 -0.82
N SER A 374 -26.63 -1.17 -2.11
CA SER A 374 -25.49 -0.34 -2.51
C SER A 374 -25.67 1.12 -2.07
N LEU A 375 -26.88 1.68 -2.21
CA LEU A 375 -27.17 3.04 -1.80
C LEU A 375 -27.46 3.17 -0.30
N GLY A 376 -27.79 2.08 0.40
CA GLY A 376 -28.29 2.14 1.79
C GLY A 376 -29.70 2.71 1.86
N VAL A 377 -30.53 2.41 0.86
CA VAL A 377 -31.95 2.76 0.83
C VAL A 377 -32.75 1.62 1.44
N ASP A 378 -33.85 1.94 2.13
CA ASP A 378 -34.72 0.97 2.79
C ASP A 378 -35.24 -0.11 1.79
N PRO A 379 -34.84 -1.38 1.94
CA PRO A 379 -35.31 -2.47 1.08
C PRO A 379 -36.83 -2.66 1.14
N ALA A 380 -37.49 -2.25 2.23
CA ALA A 380 -38.93 -2.39 2.43
C ALA A 380 -39.79 -1.56 1.46
N LEU A 381 -39.18 -0.68 0.66
CA LEU A 381 -39.88 0.03 -0.42
C LEU A 381 -40.29 -0.87 -1.60
N GLU A 382 -39.86 -2.14 -1.60
CA GLU A 382 -40.09 -3.09 -2.69
C GLU A 382 -41.56 -3.18 -3.14
N ASP A 383 -42.49 -3.45 -2.22
CA ASP A 383 -43.92 -3.61 -2.56
C ASP A 383 -44.49 -2.35 -3.21
N ARG A 384 -44.07 -1.18 -2.72
CA ARG A 384 -44.51 0.12 -3.25
C ARG A 384 -43.93 0.38 -4.64
N LEU A 385 -42.67 0.03 -4.87
CA LEU A 385 -42.03 0.13 -6.18
C LEU A 385 -42.64 -0.86 -7.19
N ALA A 386 -42.96 -2.08 -6.74
CA ALA A 386 -43.62 -3.09 -7.56
C ALA A 386 -45.01 -2.62 -8.02
N ALA A 387 -45.80 -2.00 -7.14
CA ALA A 387 -47.10 -1.42 -7.49
C ALA A 387 -46.99 -0.27 -8.51
N GLN A 388 -45.84 0.43 -8.55
CA GLN A 388 -45.60 1.59 -9.41
C GLN A 388 -44.78 1.27 -10.67
N ILE A 389 -44.41 0.00 -10.91
CA ILE A 389 -43.43 -0.36 -11.96
C ILE A 389 -43.83 0.07 -13.39
N ASN A 390 -45.13 0.30 -13.61
CA ASN A 390 -45.67 0.75 -14.89
C ASN A 390 -45.77 2.28 -15.03
N ASP A 391 -45.50 3.06 -13.98
CA ASP A 391 -45.58 4.52 -13.94
C ASP A 391 -44.21 5.11 -13.56
N GLU A 392 -43.45 5.59 -14.58
CA GLU A 392 -42.12 6.18 -14.36
C GLU A 392 -42.16 7.39 -13.43
N ALA A 393 -43.22 8.21 -13.49
CA ALA A 393 -43.34 9.42 -12.70
C ALA A 393 -43.57 9.09 -11.23
N ALA A 394 -44.51 8.17 -10.94
CA ALA A 394 -44.76 7.70 -9.58
C ALA A 394 -43.52 7.00 -8.97
N LEU A 395 -42.81 6.19 -9.78
CA LEU A 395 -41.59 5.51 -9.35
C LEU A 395 -40.48 6.51 -9.03
N THR A 396 -40.30 7.52 -9.89
CA THR A 396 -39.32 8.59 -9.71
C THR A 396 -39.60 9.39 -8.43
N GLU A 397 -40.87 9.70 -8.13
CA GLU A 397 -41.24 10.42 -6.91
C GLU A 397 -40.92 9.62 -5.63
N THR A 398 -41.28 8.32 -5.62
CA THR A 398 -40.95 7.43 -4.50
C THR A 398 -39.44 7.31 -4.31
N LEU A 399 -38.69 7.12 -5.39
CA LEU A 399 -37.23 7.06 -5.36
C LEU A 399 -36.58 8.40 -5.00
N ALA A 400 -37.18 9.55 -5.34
CA ALA A 400 -36.65 10.87 -4.98
C ALA A 400 -36.68 11.08 -3.47
N LYS A 401 -37.76 10.67 -2.81
CA LYS A 401 -37.88 10.70 -1.34
C LYS A 401 -36.82 9.79 -0.69
N ALA A 402 -36.64 8.58 -1.20
CA ALA A 402 -35.60 7.67 -0.73
C ALA A 402 -34.18 8.22 -0.95
N CYS A 403 -33.92 8.76 -2.16
CA CYS A 403 -32.63 9.34 -2.52
C CYS A 403 -32.27 10.56 -1.67
N SER A 404 -33.26 11.35 -1.23
CA SER A 404 -33.02 12.54 -0.40
C SER A 404 -32.28 12.23 0.90
N GLN A 405 -32.46 11.04 1.47
CA GLN A 405 -31.79 10.60 2.70
C GLN A 405 -30.30 10.29 2.47
N VAL A 406 -29.93 9.88 1.25
CA VAL A 406 -28.55 9.52 0.88
C VAL A 406 -27.80 10.65 0.17
N MET A 407 -28.48 11.69 -0.30
CA MET A 407 -27.85 12.85 -0.98
C MET A 407 -26.75 13.53 -0.17
N PRO A 408 -26.89 13.79 1.15
CA PRO A 408 -25.82 14.41 1.92
C PRO A 408 -24.51 13.62 1.87
N ARG A 409 -24.59 12.28 1.85
CA ARG A 409 -23.41 11.40 1.72
C ARG A 409 -22.77 11.54 0.34
N LEU A 410 -23.56 11.55 -0.73
CA LEU A 410 -23.05 11.70 -2.10
C LEU A 410 -22.46 13.10 -2.35
N TYR A 411 -23.06 14.15 -1.78
CA TYR A 411 -22.52 15.51 -1.86
C TYR A 411 -21.17 15.63 -1.15
N LEU A 412 -21.02 14.97 0.00
CA LEU A 412 -19.73 14.92 0.68
C LEU A 412 -18.67 14.22 -0.18
N GLN A 413 -19.00 13.11 -0.85
CA GLN A 413 -18.08 12.44 -1.78
C GLN A 413 -17.64 13.40 -2.91
N VAL A 414 -18.56 14.20 -3.45
CA VAL A 414 -18.25 15.21 -4.47
C VAL A 414 -17.28 16.27 -3.94
N ASP A 415 -17.54 16.82 -2.75
CA ASP A 415 -16.71 17.87 -2.15
C ASP A 415 -15.29 17.36 -1.84
N GLN A 416 -15.18 16.12 -1.35
CA GLN A 416 -13.88 15.45 -1.12
C GLN A 416 -13.12 15.27 -2.44
N GLN A 417 -13.80 14.87 -3.51
CA GLN A 417 -13.20 14.69 -4.83
C GLN A 417 -12.68 16.01 -5.41
N ILE A 418 -13.42 17.12 -5.22
CA ILE A 418 -13.02 18.46 -5.66
C ILE A 418 -11.81 18.94 -4.87
N THR A 419 -11.81 18.77 -3.54
CA THR A 419 -10.68 19.15 -2.67
C THR A 419 -9.40 18.42 -3.08
N LEU A 420 -9.50 17.16 -3.49
CA LEU A 420 -8.39 16.36 -3.98
C LEU A 420 -7.76 16.85 -5.28
N LEU A 421 -8.40 17.76 -6.02
CA LEU A 421 -7.75 18.41 -7.16
C LEU A 421 -6.57 19.29 -6.76
N GLN A 422 -6.55 19.74 -5.51
CA GLN A 422 -5.44 20.49 -4.90
C GLN A 422 -4.31 19.58 -4.42
N SER A 423 -4.44 18.25 -4.56
CA SER A 423 -3.42 17.30 -4.10
C SER A 423 -2.31 17.06 -5.15
N ASP A 424 -1.07 17.00 -4.66
CA ASP A 424 0.13 16.50 -5.34
C ASP A 424 0.51 17.14 -6.69
N ALA A 425 1.07 18.35 -6.64
CA ALA A 425 1.54 19.07 -7.82
C ALA A 425 2.59 18.33 -8.68
N TRP A 426 3.25 17.29 -8.16
CA TRP A 426 4.34 16.63 -8.89
C TRP A 426 3.88 15.97 -10.20
N VAL A 427 2.66 15.41 -10.23
CA VAL A 427 2.13 14.75 -11.44
C VAL A 427 1.84 15.80 -12.50
N ASP A 428 1.25 16.92 -12.08
CA ASP A 428 0.93 18.04 -12.96
C ASP A 428 2.21 18.70 -13.50
N VAL A 429 3.26 18.83 -12.67
CA VAL A 429 4.59 19.26 -13.09
C VAL A 429 5.21 18.29 -14.11
N GLU A 430 5.08 16.98 -13.92
CA GLU A 430 5.56 15.99 -14.89
C GLU A 430 4.76 16.06 -16.20
N ILE A 431 3.43 16.21 -16.15
CA ILE A 431 2.59 16.39 -17.33
C ILE A 431 3.02 17.64 -18.11
N ALA A 432 3.14 18.79 -17.43
CA ALA A 432 3.55 20.05 -18.05
C ALA A 432 4.94 19.94 -18.71
N THR A 433 5.90 19.33 -18.01
CA THR A 433 7.24 19.08 -18.55
C THR A 433 7.19 18.23 -19.83
N ARG A 434 6.31 17.22 -19.88
CA ARG A 434 6.13 16.36 -21.05
C ARG A 434 5.40 17.03 -22.20
N GLU A 435 4.47 17.93 -21.91
CA GLU A 435 3.80 18.76 -22.93
C GLU A 435 4.81 19.69 -23.61
N GLU A 436 5.75 20.28 -22.87
CA GLU A 436 6.88 21.04 -23.42
C GLU A 436 7.78 20.17 -24.30
N HIS A 437 8.13 18.94 -23.85
CA HIS A 437 8.91 18.00 -24.65
C HIS A 437 8.20 17.62 -25.96
N LEU A 438 6.88 17.40 -25.91
CA LEU A 438 6.06 17.12 -27.08
C LEU A 438 6.08 18.29 -28.07
N ARG A 439 6.00 19.54 -27.57
CA ARG A 439 6.10 20.75 -28.39
C ARG A 439 7.45 20.84 -29.08
N ILE A 440 8.55 20.65 -28.37
CA ILE A 440 9.90 20.62 -28.94
C ILE A 440 10.01 19.57 -30.05
N LYS A 441 9.55 18.34 -29.81
CA LYS A 441 9.60 17.26 -30.81
C LYS A 441 8.73 17.54 -32.03
N THR A 442 7.60 18.21 -31.86
CA THR A 442 6.73 18.63 -32.96
C THR A 442 7.41 19.70 -33.80
N LEU A 443 8.04 20.70 -33.17
CA LEU A 443 8.82 21.72 -33.88
C LEU A 443 10.02 21.13 -34.65
N LEU A 444 10.70 20.12 -34.08
CA LEU A 444 11.74 19.36 -34.79
C LEU A 444 11.18 18.65 -36.03
N LEU A 445 10.02 17.98 -35.90
CA LEU A 445 9.38 17.28 -37.01
C LEU A 445 8.94 18.24 -38.13
N GLU A 446 8.55 19.46 -37.76
CA GLU A 446 8.15 20.54 -38.68
C GLU A 446 9.36 21.31 -39.27
N GLY A 447 10.59 21.02 -38.83
CA GLY A 447 11.79 21.73 -39.29
C GLY A 447 11.93 23.17 -38.77
N LYS A 448 11.24 23.52 -37.67
CA LYS A 448 11.22 24.87 -37.08
C LYS A 448 12.31 25.14 -36.05
N ILE A 449 13.08 24.13 -35.67
CA ILE A 449 14.27 24.25 -34.81
C ILE A 449 15.49 24.09 -35.70
N ARG A 450 16.45 25.02 -35.62
CA ARG A 450 17.72 24.96 -36.37
C ARG A 450 18.82 24.30 -35.53
N GLU A 451 19.85 23.78 -36.19
CA GLU A 451 21.01 23.19 -35.51
C GLU A 451 21.72 24.18 -34.56
N SER A 452 21.85 25.45 -34.97
CA SER A 452 22.43 26.49 -34.11
C SER A 452 21.64 26.72 -32.81
N GLN A 453 20.33 26.50 -32.82
CA GLN A 453 19.51 26.56 -31.61
C GLN A 453 19.73 25.29 -30.76
N TRP A 454 19.82 24.12 -31.40
CA TRP A 454 20.09 22.84 -30.72
C TRP A 454 21.41 22.86 -29.92
N ASP A 455 22.42 23.53 -30.45
CA ASP A 455 23.74 23.65 -29.80
C ASP A 455 23.82 24.77 -28.76
N ASP A 456 22.80 25.64 -28.67
CA ASP A 456 22.74 26.75 -27.71
C ASP A 456 21.59 26.61 -26.70
N ARG A 457 21.97 26.27 -25.47
CA ARG A 457 21.07 26.15 -24.31
C ARG A 457 20.32 27.45 -23.97
N SER A 458 20.83 28.61 -24.40
CA SER A 458 20.26 29.92 -24.11
C SER A 458 19.29 30.43 -25.17
N GLN A 459 19.13 29.72 -26.29
CA GLN A 459 18.26 30.09 -27.41
C GLN A 459 17.06 29.14 -27.57
N PRO A 460 16.04 29.22 -26.70
CA PRO A 460 14.83 28.43 -26.87
C PRO A 460 14.08 28.84 -28.15
N PRO A 461 13.45 27.90 -28.86
CA PRO A 461 12.57 28.21 -29.98
C PRO A 461 11.28 28.91 -29.50
N GLU A 462 10.62 29.63 -30.41
CA GLU A 462 9.43 30.43 -30.10
C GLU A 462 8.32 29.58 -29.44
N GLY A 463 7.83 30.04 -28.30
CA GLY A 463 6.75 29.40 -27.54
C GLY A 463 7.19 28.18 -26.70
N VAL A 464 8.49 27.90 -26.56
CA VAL A 464 9.02 26.89 -25.62
C VAL A 464 9.61 27.56 -24.40
N ASN A 465 9.32 27.02 -23.20
CA ASN A 465 9.86 27.56 -21.96
C ASN A 465 11.41 27.41 -21.90
N PRO A 466 12.18 28.45 -21.53
CA PRO A 466 13.65 28.38 -21.46
C PRO A 466 14.22 27.32 -20.51
N ALA A 467 13.52 26.99 -19.42
CA ALA A 467 13.93 25.94 -18.49
C ALA A 467 13.66 24.54 -19.06
N ALA A 468 12.52 24.36 -19.75
CA ALA A 468 12.18 23.12 -20.42
C ALA A 468 13.13 22.83 -21.59
N TRP A 469 13.52 23.86 -22.35
CA TRP A 469 14.53 23.74 -23.41
C TRP A 469 15.88 23.23 -22.88
N ARG A 470 16.40 23.85 -21.81
CA ARG A 470 17.64 23.43 -21.16
C ARG A 470 17.57 21.99 -20.66
N SER A 471 16.48 21.63 -19.96
CA SER A 471 16.26 20.27 -19.47
C SER A 471 16.21 19.25 -20.62
N PHE A 472 15.51 19.59 -21.71
CA PHE A 472 15.40 18.72 -22.88
C PHE A 472 16.76 18.46 -23.53
N LEU A 473 17.56 19.51 -23.74
CA LEU A 473 18.91 19.38 -24.30
C LEU A 473 19.84 18.60 -23.37
N ASP A 474 19.77 18.79 -22.05
CA ASP A 474 20.60 18.05 -21.10
C ASP A 474 20.27 16.54 -21.13
N GLU A 475 18.99 16.19 -21.24
CA GLU A 475 18.53 14.80 -21.41
C GLU A 475 18.99 14.18 -22.74
N HIS A 476 19.17 15.01 -23.78
CA HIS A 476 19.59 14.59 -25.12
C HIS A 476 21.03 14.99 -25.44
N SER A 477 21.84 15.34 -24.44
CA SER A 477 23.21 15.84 -24.59
C SER A 477 24.16 14.90 -25.33
N ARG A 478 23.81 13.62 -25.43
CA ARG A 478 24.56 12.58 -26.16
C ARG A 478 24.03 12.29 -27.56
N VAL A 479 22.98 12.98 -28.00
CA VAL A 479 22.31 12.77 -29.29
C VAL A 479 22.60 13.95 -30.20
N ARG A 480 23.19 13.67 -31.38
CA ARG A 480 23.44 14.71 -32.39
C ARG A 480 22.13 15.15 -33.05
N TYR A 481 22.04 16.43 -33.42
CA TYR A 481 20.87 17.04 -34.05
C TYR A 481 20.32 16.21 -35.22
N GLN A 482 21.18 15.82 -36.18
CA GLN A 482 20.81 15.00 -37.34
C GLN A 482 20.11 13.66 -36.99
N HIS A 483 20.44 13.04 -35.84
CA HIS A 483 19.84 11.78 -35.42
C HIS A 483 18.44 11.97 -34.83
N MET A 484 18.12 13.19 -34.37
CA MET A 484 16.78 13.54 -33.89
C MET A 484 15.80 13.82 -35.02
N LEU A 485 16.24 14.09 -36.24
CA LEU A 485 15.36 14.48 -37.35
C LEU A 485 14.66 13.31 -38.06
N HIS A 486 14.98 12.05 -37.74
CA HIS A 486 14.39 10.90 -38.45
C HIS A 486 12.86 10.84 -38.26
N PRO A 487 12.03 11.05 -39.31
CA PRO A 487 10.59 11.28 -39.13
C PRO A 487 9.84 10.13 -38.46
N ALA A 488 10.17 8.88 -38.79
CA ALA A 488 9.53 7.71 -38.17
C ALA A 488 9.83 7.60 -36.66
N ASN A 489 11.05 7.97 -36.24
CA ASN A 489 11.47 7.89 -34.84
C ASN A 489 10.84 9.03 -34.04
N LEU A 490 10.76 10.24 -34.62
CA LEU A 490 10.06 11.37 -34.04
C LEU A 490 8.58 11.08 -33.87
N ARG A 491 7.88 10.59 -34.89
CA ARG A 491 6.45 10.23 -34.80
C ARG A 491 6.20 9.22 -33.68
N LYS A 492 7.04 8.18 -33.58
CA LYS A 492 6.98 7.19 -32.49
C LYS A 492 7.25 7.82 -31.12
N SER A 493 8.23 8.72 -31.03
CA SER A 493 8.55 9.44 -29.78
C SER A 493 7.41 10.36 -29.33
N ILE A 494 6.78 11.07 -30.27
CA ILE A 494 5.60 11.91 -30.05
C ILE A 494 4.41 11.04 -29.58
N ALA A 495 4.14 9.92 -30.25
CA ALA A 495 3.10 8.98 -29.83
C ALA A 495 3.35 8.44 -28.41
N ASN A 496 4.61 8.15 -28.06
CA ASN A 496 4.98 7.73 -26.71
C ASN A 496 4.74 8.82 -25.66
N ASP A 497 5.09 10.09 -25.92
CA ASP A 497 4.82 11.17 -24.97
C ASP A 497 3.30 11.42 -24.83
N ARG A 498 2.53 11.36 -25.93
CA ARG A 498 1.05 11.42 -25.86
C ARG A 498 0.48 10.31 -24.99
N ASN A 499 0.96 9.08 -25.19
CA ASN A 499 0.56 7.95 -24.37
C ASN A 499 0.99 8.15 -22.90
N PHE A 500 2.18 8.67 -22.63
CA PHE A 500 2.67 8.93 -21.27
C PHE A 500 1.83 10.00 -20.55
N ILE A 501 1.49 11.09 -21.22
CA ILE A 501 0.61 12.13 -20.70
C ILE A 501 -0.78 11.55 -20.40
N ALA A 502 -1.36 10.81 -21.35
CA ALA A 502 -2.66 10.16 -21.16
C ALA A 502 -2.64 9.14 -20.02
N PHE A 503 -1.56 8.35 -19.90
CA PHE A 503 -1.33 7.44 -18.78
C PHE A 503 -1.29 8.17 -17.44
N LEU A 504 -0.49 9.24 -17.32
CA LEU A 504 -0.39 10.01 -16.08
C LEU A 504 -1.71 10.65 -15.69
N ARG A 505 -2.45 11.24 -16.65
CA ARG A 505 -3.77 11.82 -16.40
C ARG A 505 -4.76 10.77 -15.88
N HIS A 506 -4.87 9.64 -16.57
CA HIS A 506 -5.73 8.51 -16.18
C HIS A 506 -5.35 7.95 -14.80
N HIS A 507 -4.05 7.74 -14.58
CA HIS A 507 -3.55 7.23 -13.31
C HIS A 507 -3.82 8.21 -12.16
N ARG A 508 -3.57 9.51 -12.38
CA ARG A 508 -3.86 10.58 -11.41
C ARG A 508 -5.33 10.62 -11.02
N GLU A 509 -6.22 10.56 -12.00
CA GLU A 509 -7.66 10.57 -11.79
C GLU A 509 -8.12 9.35 -10.98
N ARG A 510 -7.64 8.15 -11.32
CA ARG A 510 -7.93 6.93 -10.56
C ARG A 510 -7.42 6.99 -9.11
N VAL A 511 -6.22 7.51 -8.89
CA VAL A 511 -5.66 7.63 -7.54
C VAL A 511 -6.46 8.64 -6.72
N ARG A 512 -6.84 9.79 -7.30
CA ARG A 512 -7.72 10.76 -6.62
C ARG A 512 -9.07 10.12 -6.27
N GLN A 513 -9.66 9.33 -7.16
CA GLN A 513 -10.90 8.59 -6.86
C GLN A 513 -10.73 7.59 -5.72
N GLU A 514 -9.60 6.88 -5.65
CA GLU A 514 -9.29 5.98 -4.54
C GLU A 514 -9.07 6.75 -3.22
N LEU A 515 -8.33 7.85 -3.23
CA LEU A 515 -8.06 8.65 -2.03
C LEU A 515 -9.30 9.37 -1.49
N ALA A 516 -10.30 9.64 -2.33
CA ALA A 516 -11.57 10.23 -1.91
C ALA A 516 -12.51 9.23 -1.23
N GLN A 517 -12.20 7.93 -1.26
CA GLN A 517 -13.06 6.93 -0.65
C GLN A 517 -13.14 7.17 0.86
N PRO A 518 -14.32 7.03 1.50
CA PRO A 518 -14.51 7.42 2.90
C PRO A 518 -13.48 6.81 3.87
N TYR A 519 -13.10 5.54 3.66
CA TYR A 519 -12.12 4.84 4.50
C TYR A 519 -10.67 5.35 4.39
N HIS A 520 -10.40 6.28 3.45
CA HIS A 520 -9.12 6.98 3.31
C HIS A 520 -9.15 8.41 3.84
N ILE A 521 -10.31 8.88 4.28
CA ILE A 521 -10.49 10.21 4.84
C ILE A 521 -10.32 10.15 6.36
N ASP A 522 -9.50 11.05 6.89
CA ASP A 522 -9.26 11.19 8.33
C ASP A 522 -10.46 11.81 9.05
N PHE A 523 -10.49 11.70 10.38
CA PHE A 523 -11.48 12.38 11.20
C PHE A 523 -10.93 13.72 11.67
N ARG A 524 -11.67 14.79 11.41
CA ARG A 524 -11.29 16.14 11.83
C ARG A 524 -12.42 16.85 12.55
N ALA A 525 -12.01 17.74 13.45
CA ALA A 525 -12.93 18.67 14.08
C ALA A 525 -13.41 19.71 13.05
N GLY A 526 -14.68 20.09 13.13
CA GLY A 526 -15.30 21.14 12.35
C GLY A 526 -16.64 21.59 12.95
N GLY A 527 -17.43 22.30 12.15
CA GLY A 527 -18.71 22.85 12.57
C GLY A 527 -18.59 24.00 13.59
N PRO A 528 -19.72 24.45 14.18
CA PRO A 528 -19.72 25.52 15.17
C PRO A 528 -18.79 25.20 16.35
N PHE A 529 -17.90 26.14 16.67
CA PHE A 529 -16.91 26.02 17.75
C PHE A 529 -15.96 24.82 17.63
N ASN A 530 -15.84 24.20 16.45
CA ASN A 530 -14.94 23.08 16.18
C ASN A 530 -15.19 21.84 17.06
N ARG A 531 -16.46 21.53 17.38
CA ARG A 531 -16.85 20.44 18.29
C ARG A 531 -17.31 19.17 17.59
N GLU A 532 -17.73 19.25 16.34
CA GLU A 532 -18.12 18.08 15.57
C GLU A 532 -16.87 17.39 15.01
N VAL A 533 -16.69 16.10 15.27
CA VAL A 533 -15.59 15.32 14.68
C VAL A 533 -16.16 14.42 13.59
N SER A 534 -15.75 14.58 12.34
CA SER A 534 -16.32 13.80 11.24
C SER A 534 -15.37 13.76 10.05
N ARG A 535 -15.53 12.72 9.23
CA ARG A 535 -14.93 12.64 7.88
C ARG A 535 -15.41 13.75 6.96
N LYS A 536 -16.55 14.39 7.27
CA LYS A 536 -17.03 15.58 6.57
C LYS A 536 -15.98 16.69 6.50
N TYR A 537 -15.20 16.83 7.57
CA TYR A 537 -14.15 17.85 7.70
C TYR A 537 -12.75 17.30 7.43
N GLY A 538 -12.69 16.01 7.10
CA GLY A 538 -11.44 15.28 6.90
C GLY A 538 -10.79 15.58 5.55
N LYS A 539 -9.51 15.23 5.45
CA LYS A 539 -8.78 15.09 4.20
C LYS A 539 -8.25 13.65 4.08
N PRO A 540 -7.75 13.24 2.91
CA PRO A 540 -7.01 11.99 2.80
C PRO A 540 -5.83 11.95 3.77
N TYR A 541 -5.54 10.78 4.34
CA TYR A 541 -4.33 10.58 5.14
C TYR A 541 -3.07 10.93 4.33
N ASP A 542 -2.09 11.57 4.97
CA ASP A 542 -0.84 12.00 4.32
C ASP A 542 0.04 10.83 3.89
N THR A 543 -0.08 9.70 4.59
CA THR A 543 0.63 8.48 4.23
C THR A 543 -0.25 7.28 4.49
N MET A 544 -0.51 6.53 3.42
CA MET A 544 -1.29 5.30 3.43
C MET A 544 -0.47 4.15 2.85
N PHE A 545 -0.81 2.93 3.25
CA PHE A 545 -0.15 1.73 2.75
C PHE A 545 -0.33 1.58 1.23
N MET A 546 0.74 1.21 0.54
CA MET A 546 0.75 1.07 -0.91
C MET A 546 -0.13 -0.08 -1.40
N ARG A 547 -0.86 0.21 -2.48
CA ARG A 547 -1.72 -0.75 -3.18
C ARG A 547 -1.30 -0.81 -4.64
N MET A 548 -1.51 -1.96 -5.28
CA MET A 548 -1.43 -2.11 -6.73
C MET A 548 -2.74 -2.69 -7.25
N LEU A 549 -3.05 -2.41 -8.50
CA LEU A 549 -4.14 -3.10 -9.17
C LEU A 549 -3.70 -4.51 -9.55
N SER A 550 -4.48 -5.50 -9.12
CA SER A 550 -4.37 -6.89 -9.54
C SER A 550 -5.50 -7.21 -10.51
N TRP A 551 -5.19 -7.95 -11.57
CA TRP A 551 -6.22 -8.42 -12.48
C TRP A 551 -6.89 -9.66 -11.88
N THR A 552 -8.22 -9.71 -11.87
CA THR A 552 -8.98 -10.90 -11.48
C THR A 552 -9.74 -11.42 -12.69
N PRO A 553 -9.74 -12.73 -13.01
CA PRO A 553 -10.41 -13.27 -14.19
C PRO A 553 -11.95 -13.17 -14.20
N SER A 554 -12.60 -12.53 -13.23
CA SER A 554 -14.06 -12.41 -13.19
C SER A 554 -14.54 -11.38 -14.22
N THR A 555 -15.46 -11.80 -15.08
CA THR A 555 -16.02 -11.01 -16.21
C THR A 555 -16.90 -9.83 -15.79
N ARG A 556 -16.92 -9.44 -14.51
CA ARG A 556 -17.91 -8.48 -13.97
C ARG A 556 -17.35 -7.26 -13.24
N GLU A 557 -16.05 -7.17 -12.91
CA GLU A 557 -15.55 -6.05 -12.09
C GLU A 557 -14.18 -5.52 -12.53
N GLU A 558 -13.92 -4.23 -12.29
CA GLU A 558 -12.58 -3.65 -12.45
C GLU A 558 -11.56 -4.39 -11.55
N GLY A 559 -10.28 -4.44 -11.95
CA GLY A 559 -9.23 -5.07 -11.15
C GLY A 559 -9.20 -4.57 -9.69
N MET A 560 -8.95 -5.47 -8.75
CA MET A 560 -9.00 -5.18 -7.31
C MET A 560 -7.68 -4.57 -6.83
N TRP A 561 -7.75 -3.64 -5.87
CA TRP A 561 -6.57 -3.13 -5.20
C TRP A 561 -6.03 -4.17 -4.21
N GLU A 562 -4.82 -4.67 -4.45
CA GLU A 562 -4.10 -5.55 -3.55
C GLU A 562 -3.04 -4.78 -2.76
N ILE A 563 -2.96 -5.06 -1.48
CA ILE A 563 -1.96 -4.51 -0.56
C ILE A 563 -0.67 -5.31 -0.72
N TYR A 564 0.44 -4.62 -0.96
CA TYR A 564 1.72 -5.27 -1.18
C TYR A 564 2.91 -4.40 -0.81
N ILE A 565 4.06 -5.05 -0.60
CA ILE A 565 5.37 -4.40 -0.46
C ILE A 565 6.22 -4.81 -1.67
N PRO A 566 6.76 -3.87 -2.47
CA PRO A 566 7.47 -4.22 -3.68
C PRO A 566 8.74 -4.98 -3.37
N GLY A 567 9.06 -5.95 -4.22
CA GLY A 567 10.34 -6.67 -4.18
C GLY A 567 11.51 -5.71 -4.31
N SER A 568 11.35 -4.57 -4.99
CA SER A 568 12.36 -3.50 -5.03
C SER A 568 12.63 -2.83 -3.67
N THR A 569 11.61 -2.66 -2.83
CA THR A 569 11.73 -2.12 -1.46
C THR A 569 12.47 -3.11 -0.57
N ILE A 570 12.08 -4.40 -0.62
CA ILE A 570 12.70 -5.48 0.16
C ILE A 570 14.16 -5.66 -0.26
N LYS A 571 14.41 -5.78 -1.58
CA LYS A 571 15.76 -5.81 -2.14
C LYS A 571 16.59 -4.61 -1.72
N GLY A 572 16.01 -3.41 -1.72
CA GLY A 572 16.68 -2.18 -1.30
C GLY A 572 17.10 -2.24 0.17
N ALA A 573 16.22 -2.74 1.05
CA ALA A 573 16.50 -2.93 2.47
C ALA A 573 17.63 -3.96 2.70
N PHE A 574 17.56 -5.12 2.03
CA PHE A 574 18.60 -6.15 2.10
C PHE A 574 19.94 -5.67 1.55
N ARG A 575 19.96 -5.03 0.37
CA ARG A 575 21.18 -4.47 -0.23
C ARG A 575 21.82 -3.45 0.70
N ARG A 576 21.00 -2.61 1.34
CA ARG A 576 21.47 -1.60 2.27
C ARG A 576 22.10 -2.24 3.50
N ARG A 577 21.41 -3.18 4.15
CA ARG A 577 21.96 -3.89 5.31
C ARG A 577 23.26 -4.60 4.94
N ALA A 578 23.30 -5.29 3.81
CA ALA A 578 24.51 -5.93 3.28
C ALA A 578 25.66 -4.94 3.10
N SER A 579 25.38 -3.77 2.50
CA SER A 579 26.37 -2.71 2.31
C SER A 579 26.93 -2.21 3.65
N GLN A 580 26.06 -1.94 4.62
CA GLN A 580 26.48 -1.49 5.94
C GLN A 580 27.37 -2.54 6.62
N VAL A 581 26.95 -3.81 6.64
CA VAL A 581 27.72 -4.91 7.23
C VAL A 581 29.09 -5.06 6.57
N LEU A 582 29.14 -5.21 5.24
CA LEU A 582 30.41 -5.41 4.56
C LEU A 582 31.34 -4.19 4.65
N LYS A 583 30.83 -2.97 4.53
CA LYS A 583 31.65 -1.76 4.70
C LYS A 583 32.17 -1.61 6.14
N THR A 584 31.43 -2.12 7.13
CA THR A 584 31.88 -2.16 8.53
C THR A 584 33.02 -3.16 8.72
N LEU A 585 32.88 -4.39 8.19
CA LEU A 585 33.82 -5.48 8.45
C LEU A 585 35.04 -5.47 7.52
N TRP A 586 34.86 -5.09 6.25
CA TRP A 586 35.88 -5.16 5.20
C TRP A 586 36.27 -3.79 4.63
N GLY A 587 35.56 -2.72 5.00
CA GLY A 587 35.72 -1.41 4.40
C GLY A 587 35.16 -1.32 2.97
N GLU A 588 35.40 -0.16 2.34
CA GLU A 588 35.03 0.11 0.95
C GLU A 588 36.07 -0.49 -0.01
N SER A 589 36.04 -1.82 -0.15
CA SER A 589 36.98 -2.57 -0.99
C SER A 589 36.34 -3.10 -2.29
N ALA A 590 37.17 -3.49 -3.25
CA ALA A 590 36.72 -4.17 -4.47
C ALA A 590 35.96 -5.47 -4.16
N GLN A 591 36.34 -6.18 -3.10
CA GLN A 591 35.64 -7.39 -2.62
C GLN A 591 34.21 -7.05 -2.18
N THR A 592 34.03 -6.00 -1.37
CA THR A 592 32.71 -5.50 -0.95
C THR A 592 31.82 -5.20 -2.15
N THR A 593 32.33 -4.42 -3.12
CA THR A 593 31.58 -4.09 -4.34
C THR A 593 31.22 -5.34 -5.16
N ARG A 594 32.17 -6.28 -5.31
CA ARG A 594 31.97 -7.53 -6.06
C ARG A 594 30.84 -8.37 -5.46
N ILE A 595 30.82 -8.56 -4.13
CA ILE A 595 29.77 -9.36 -3.45
C ILE A 595 28.41 -8.67 -3.54
N LEU A 596 28.33 -7.36 -3.29
CA LEU A 596 27.08 -6.61 -3.41
C LEU A 596 26.52 -6.67 -4.83
N ASN A 597 27.38 -6.54 -5.85
CA ASN A 597 26.96 -6.63 -7.25
C ASN A 597 26.58 -8.06 -7.64
N ARG A 598 27.24 -9.09 -7.10
CA ARG A 598 26.86 -10.50 -7.31
C ARG A 598 25.46 -10.78 -6.77
N LEU A 599 25.16 -10.36 -5.55
CA LEU A 599 23.87 -10.62 -4.90
C LEU A 599 22.73 -9.77 -5.48
N PHE A 600 22.94 -8.46 -5.57
CA PHE A 600 21.88 -7.49 -5.85
C PHE A 600 21.96 -6.87 -7.25
N GLY A 601 23.00 -7.16 -8.02
CA GLY A 601 23.19 -6.64 -9.38
C GLY A 601 23.73 -5.21 -9.42
N THR A 602 23.96 -4.73 -10.64
CA THR A 602 24.33 -3.35 -10.97
C THR A 602 23.68 -2.95 -12.29
N GLN A 603 23.89 -1.74 -12.78
CA GLN A 603 23.38 -1.33 -14.09
C GLN A 603 23.89 -2.30 -15.18
N GLY A 604 22.96 -2.88 -15.94
CA GLY A 604 23.28 -3.87 -16.98
C GLY A 604 23.52 -5.30 -16.48
N GLN A 605 23.59 -5.53 -15.16
CA GLN A 605 23.83 -6.85 -14.59
C GLN A 605 22.73 -7.23 -13.57
N ARG A 606 22.04 -8.35 -13.82
CA ARG A 606 21.04 -8.89 -12.89
C ARG A 606 21.73 -9.41 -11.62
N GLY A 607 21.15 -9.13 -10.45
CA GLY A 607 21.57 -9.77 -9.20
C GLY A 607 21.25 -11.26 -9.18
N GLY A 608 22.04 -12.04 -8.42
CA GLY A 608 21.81 -13.47 -8.21
C GLY A 608 20.56 -13.78 -7.39
N ILE A 609 20.14 -12.84 -6.53
CA ILE A 609 18.92 -12.99 -5.71
C ILE A 609 17.74 -12.31 -6.40
N LEU A 610 16.62 -13.04 -6.50
CA LEU A 610 15.34 -12.54 -6.97
C LEU A 610 14.39 -12.40 -5.78
N PHE A 611 13.99 -11.16 -5.48
CA PHE A 611 12.97 -10.89 -4.47
C PHE A 611 11.61 -10.78 -5.15
N SER A 612 10.62 -11.53 -4.71
CA SER A 612 9.22 -11.26 -5.06
C SER A 612 8.73 -10.01 -4.33
N ASP A 613 7.58 -9.49 -4.77
CA ASP A 613 6.78 -8.64 -3.90
C ASP A 613 6.29 -9.45 -2.68
N ALA A 614 6.07 -8.78 -1.56
CA ALA A 614 5.37 -9.36 -0.41
C ALA A 614 3.89 -9.00 -0.50
N TYR A 615 3.04 -10.00 -0.67
CA TYR A 615 1.58 -9.82 -0.74
C TYR A 615 0.96 -10.09 0.62
N LEU A 616 -0.02 -9.28 1.01
CA LEU A 616 -0.83 -9.56 2.18
C LEU A 616 -1.63 -10.85 1.95
N MET A 617 -1.55 -11.81 2.87
CA MET A 617 -2.37 -13.02 2.86
C MET A 617 -3.77 -12.70 3.39
N ASP A 618 -4.82 -13.26 2.76
CA ASP A 618 -6.24 -12.97 2.99
C ASP A 618 -6.58 -12.50 4.41
N PRO A 619 -6.74 -11.18 4.65
CA PRO A 619 -7.30 -10.71 5.90
C PRO A 619 -8.80 -11.04 5.89
N GLN A 620 -9.31 -11.75 6.90
CA GLN A 620 -10.74 -12.07 6.98
C GLN A 620 -11.65 -10.83 6.98
N ASP A 621 -11.15 -9.68 7.47
CA ASP A 621 -11.73 -8.35 7.25
C ASP A 621 -10.61 -7.29 7.23
N PRO A 622 -10.19 -6.78 6.05
CA PRO A 622 -9.14 -5.78 5.96
C PRO A 622 -9.49 -4.48 6.71
N ARG A 623 -10.77 -4.15 6.93
CA ARG A 623 -11.19 -2.87 7.54
C ARG A 623 -10.84 -2.77 9.02
N GLN A 624 -10.71 -3.89 9.72
CA GLN A 624 -10.42 -3.94 11.16
C GLN A 624 -8.94 -3.83 11.50
N ALA A 625 -8.07 -3.92 10.50
CA ALA A 625 -6.62 -4.04 10.71
C ALA A 625 -5.84 -2.76 10.40
N TRP A 626 -6.54 -1.67 10.09
CA TRP A 626 -5.96 -0.35 9.86
C TRP A 626 -6.04 0.48 11.11
N CYS A 627 -4.90 1.01 11.56
CA CYS A 627 -4.82 1.95 12.67
C CYS A 627 -4.50 3.35 12.16
N SER A 628 -4.92 4.36 12.92
CA SER A 628 -4.57 5.76 12.65
C SER A 628 -3.68 6.34 13.74
N MET A 629 -2.80 7.26 13.37
CA MET A 629 -2.03 8.04 14.33
C MET A 629 -1.86 9.47 13.82
N ASP A 630 -2.21 10.44 14.65
CA ASP A 630 -1.91 11.86 14.45
C ASP A 630 -0.45 12.15 14.82
N GLY A 631 0.31 12.79 13.93
CA GLY A 631 1.62 13.34 14.18
C GLY A 631 1.56 14.87 14.30
N VAL A 632 1.81 15.42 15.49
CA VAL A 632 1.81 16.88 15.72
C VAL A 632 3.21 17.37 16.08
N LYS A 633 3.70 18.40 15.37
CA LYS A 633 4.92 19.11 15.76
C LYS A 633 4.59 20.21 16.77
N MET A 634 5.34 20.25 17.86
CA MET A 634 5.21 21.29 18.88
C MET A 634 6.28 22.35 18.68
N ASP A 635 5.92 23.62 18.90
CA ASP A 635 6.86 24.71 19.01
C ASP A 635 7.60 24.62 20.38
N PRO A 636 8.94 24.62 20.41
CA PRO A 636 9.69 24.40 21.65
C PRO A 636 9.65 25.57 22.64
N GLN A 637 9.34 26.79 22.19
CA GLN A 637 9.23 27.98 23.05
C GLN A 637 7.85 28.07 23.69
N THR A 638 6.80 27.86 22.90
CA THR A 638 5.41 28.02 23.35
C THR A 638 4.80 26.72 23.84
N ALA A 639 5.36 25.57 23.47
CA ALA A 639 4.75 24.25 23.61
C ALA A 639 3.33 24.18 23.00
N ARG A 640 3.09 24.90 21.90
CA ARG A 640 1.85 24.86 21.11
C ARG A 640 2.03 24.03 19.83
N PRO A 641 0.97 23.40 19.31
CA PRO A 641 1.00 22.77 18.00
C PRO A 641 1.35 23.78 16.89
N ILE A 642 2.18 23.37 15.94
CA ILE A 642 2.38 24.10 14.68
C ILE A 642 1.35 23.57 13.68
N GLU A 643 0.36 24.40 13.34
CA GLU A 643 -0.81 23.97 12.56
C GLU A 643 -0.45 23.33 11.20
N THR A 644 0.53 23.90 10.50
CA THR A 644 0.99 23.42 9.18
C THR A 644 1.83 22.15 9.23
N ALA A 645 2.10 21.60 10.42
CA ALA A 645 3.00 20.47 10.62
C ALA A 645 2.29 19.19 11.13
N LYS A 646 0.95 19.15 11.09
CA LYS A 646 0.19 17.91 11.34
C LYS A 646 0.41 16.91 10.20
N HIS A 647 0.69 15.66 10.56
CA HIS A 647 0.82 14.53 9.62
C HIS A 647 -0.09 13.39 10.06
N ASP A 648 -0.89 12.88 9.15
CA ASP A 648 -1.88 11.86 9.46
C ASP A 648 -1.51 10.52 8.80
N TYR A 649 -1.37 9.49 9.62
CA TYR A 649 -0.89 8.17 9.19
C TYR A 649 -2.02 7.14 9.26
N LEU A 650 -2.21 6.38 8.18
CA LEU A 650 -3.02 5.17 8.17
C LEU A 650 -2.11 3.97 7.91
N PHE A 651 -1.97 3.08 8.90
CA PHE A 651 -0.99 2.01 8.90
C PHE A 651 -1.59 0.66 9.28
N ALA A 652 -0.91 -0.40 8.87
CA ALA A 652 -1.27 -1.78 9.20
C ALA A 652 -0.76 -2.14 10.60
N TYR A 653 -1.63 -2.72 11.43
CA TYR A 653 -1.26 -3.31 12.72
C TYR A 653 -2.10 -4.55 13.04
N GLY A 654 -1.44 -5.57 13.59
CA GLY A 654 -2.06 -6.82 14.02
C GLY A 654 -1.38 -8.07 13.44
N GLY A 655 -1.47 -9.17 14.19
CA GLY A 655 -0.91 -10.47 13.83
C GLY A 655 -1.62 -11.17 12.66
N GLN A 656 -2.87 -10.79 12.40
CA GLN A 656 -3.67 -11.28 11.28
C GLN A 656 -3.21 -10.73 9.92
N LEU A 657 -2.46 -9.63 9.91
CA LEU A 657 -1.92 -9.04 8.67
C LEU A 657 -0.56 -9.65 8.33
N VAL A 658 -0.59 -10.84 7.74
CA VAL A 658 0.61 -11.58 7.39
C VAL A 658 1.00 -11.31 5.95
N PHE A 659 2.20 -10.78 5.73
CA PHE A 659 2.79 -10.60 4.41
C PHE A 659 3.63 -11.82 4.04
N ARG A 660 3.41 -12.38 2.85
CA ARG A 660 4.20 -13.48 2.30
C ARG A 660 5.07 -13.02 1.14
N LEU A 661 6.36 -13.33 1.20
CA LEU A 661 7.30 -13.12 0.10
C LEU A 661 8.11 -14.39 -0.22
N GLN A 662 8.70 -14.38 -1.40
CA GLN A 662 9.56 -15.43 -1.93
C GLN A 662 10.91 -14.84 -2.33
N VAL A 663 11.99 -15.55 -2.00
CA VAL A 663 13.35 -15.25 -2.43
C VAL A 663 13.86 -16.44 -3.24
N ASP A 664 14.27 -16.21 -4.49
CA ASP A 664 14.83 -17.23 -5.37
C ASP A 664 16.31 -16.95 -5.67
N VAL A 665 17.12 -18.00 -5.63
CA VAL A 665 18.52 -18.00 -6.08
C VAL A 665 18.70 -19.13 -7.08
N LEU A 666 19.24 -18.82 -8.26
CA LEU A 666 19.41 -19.76 -9.36
C LEU A 666 20.89 -20.10 -9.55
N ASP A 667 21.17 -21.38 -9.80
CA ASP A 667 22.46 -21.92 -10.25
C ASP A 667 23.62 -21.52 -9.34
N ILE A 668 23.45 -21.82 -8.05
CA ILE A 668 24.44 -21.62 -7.01
C ILE A 668 25.65 -22.51 -7.29
N THR A 669 26.84 -21.91 -7.23
CA THR A 669 28.13 -22.61 -7.34
C THR A 669 28.95 -22.46 -6.07
N GLU A 670 30.06 -23.19 -5.97
CA GLU A 670 30.97 -23.03 -4.82
C GLU A 670 31.61 -21.64 -4.73
N ALA A 671 31.74 -20.94 -5.86
CA ALA A 671 32.22 -19.56 -5.89
C ALA A 671 31.24 -18.58 -5.23
N ASP A 672 29.99 -19.00 -5.00
CA ASP A 672 28.95 -18.18 -4.39
C ASP A 672 28.87 -18.33 -2.87
N LEU A 673 29.66 -19.23 -2.25
CA LEU A 673 29.57 -19.55 -0.82
C LEU A 673 29.74 -18.32 0.08
N GLU A 674 30.67 -17.42 -0.23
CA GLU A 674 30.88 -16.18 0.51
C GLU A 674 29.64 -15.27 0.44
N ALA A 675 29.07 -15.12 -0.76
CA ALA A 675 27.89 -14.30 -0.99
C ALA A 675 26.63 -14.92 -0.34
N LEU A 676 26.51 -16.24 -0.35
CA LEU A 676 25.45 -16.96 0.33
C LEU A 676 25.55 -16.88 1.85
N SER A 677 26.75 -16.94 2.41
CA SER A 677 26.92 -16.78 3.86
C SER A 677 26.40 -15.41 4.32
N LEU A 678 26.71 -14.35 3.55
CA LEU A 678 26.13 -13.04 3.79
C LEU A 678 24.59 -13.05 3.67
N LEU A 679 24.01 -13.73 2.67
CA LEU A 679 22.56 -13.87 2.56
C LEU A 679 21.95 -14.55 3.81
N VAL A 680 22.57 -15.61 4.33
CA VAL A 680 22.10 -16.30 5.54
C VAL A 680 22.12 -15.35 6.74
N HIS A 681 23.21 -14.59 6.93
CA HIS A 681 23.27 -13.57 7.99
C HIS A 681 22.21 -12.47 7.81
N LEU A 682 21.92 -12.04 6.59
CA LEU A 682 20.86 -11.06 6.33
C LEU A 682 19.47 -11.61 6.62
N LEU A 683 19.23 -12.90 6.35
CA LEU A 683 17.98 -13.57 6.70
C LEU A 683 17.82 -13.65 8.22
N GLN A 684 18.89 -13.97 8.96
CA GLN A 684 18.86 -13.91 10.43
C GLN A 684 18.63 -12.49 10.96
N ASP A 685 19.24 -11.48 10.34
CA ASP A 685 18.99 -10.07 10.68
C ASP A 685 17.52 -9.70 10.41
N PHE A 686 16.89 -10.25 9.37
CA PHE A 686 15.46 -10.04 9.11
C PHE A 686 14.55 -10.78 10.10
N GLU A 687 14.92 -11.99 10.51
CA GLU A 687 14.23 -12.75 11.57
C GLU A 687 14.30 -12.02 12.93
N ARG A 688 15.44 -11.39 13.24
CA ARG A 688 15.63 -10.56 14.45
C ARG A 688 14.97 -9.17 14.37
N GLY A 689 14.50 -8.77 13.19
CA GLY A 689 13.85 -7.49 12.96
C GLY A 689 14.80 -6.31 12.78
N ASP A 690 16.04 -6.56 12.34
CA ASP A 690 17.08 -5.53 12.10
C ASP A 690 17.11 -5.01 10.65
N ILE A 691 16.24 -5.52 9.78
CA ILE A 691 16.05 -5.03 8.41
C ILE A 691 14.69 -4.32 8.30
N PRO A 692 14.64 -2.98 8.49
CA PRO A 692 13.37 -2.25 8.46
C PRO A 692 12.87 -2.02 7.03
N LEU A 693 11.57 -2.21 6.83
CA LEU A 693 10.86 -2.00 5.56
C LEU A 693 10.10 -0.66 5.56
N GLY A 694 9.87 -0.07 4.38
CA GLY A 694 9.00 1.10 4.25
C GLY A 694 9.57 2.43 4.76
N GLY A 695 8.66 3.35 5.12
CA GLY A 695 8.92 4.70 5.60
C GLY A 695 8.84 4.83 7.13
N GLU A 696 9.09 6.03 7.66
CA GLU A 696 8.90 6.37 9.08
C GLU A 696 9.64 5.47 10.09
N LYS A 697 10.76 4.87 9.66
CA LYS A 697 11.55 3.91 10.46
C LYS A 697 12.03 4.46 11.81
N THR A 698 12.34 5.75 11.88
CA THR A 698 12.74 6.40 13.14
C THR A 698 11.59 6.56 14.13
N SER A 699 10.35 6.38 13.67
CA SER A 699 9.10 6.42 14.43
C SER A 699 8.54 5.00 14.66
N GLY A 700 9.39 3.97 14.63
CA GLY A 700 9.02 2.60 15.02
C GLY A 700 8.35 1.78 13.91
N PHE A 701 8.13 2.35 12.73
CA PHE A 701 7.50 1.63 11.63
C PHE A 701 8.49 0.70 10.91
N GLY A 702 7.99 -0.46 10.48
CA GLY A 702 8.65 -1.35 9.53
C GLY A 702 9.75 -2.24 10.10
N TRP A 703 10.01 -2.20 11.42
CA TRP A 703 10.94 -3.09 12.12
C TRP A 703 10.29 -4.46 12.37
N VAL A 704 9.98 -5.17 11.28
CA VAL A 704 9.23 -6.44 11.31
C VAL A 704 10.14 -7.63 11.55
N ASN A 705 9.62 -8.65 12.22
CA ASN A 705 10.29 -9.93 12.42
C ASN A 705 9.80 -10.92 11.36
N ALA A 706 10.71 -11.39 10.51
CA ALA A 706 10.38 -12.41 9.53
C ALA A 706 10.49 -13.82 10.12
N LYS A 707 9.77 -14.76 9.51
CA LYS A 707 9.86 -16.19 9.76
C LYS A 707 10.04 -16.91 8.42
N ALA A 708 11.02 -17.80 8.33
CA ALA A 708 11.09 -18.78 7.25
C ALA A 708 10.05 -19.88 7.45
N THR A 709 9.12 -19.99 6.50
CA THR A 709 8.04 -20.99 6.54
C THR A 709 8.34 -22.18 5.65
N GLU A 710 9.07 -21.97 4.55
CA GLU A 710 9.44 -23.05 3.64
C GLU A 710 10.77 -22.76 2.93
N THR A 711 11.63 -23.77 2.83
CA THR A 711 12.81 -23.78 1.97
C THR A 711 12.68 -24.94 0.99
N VAL A 712 12.76 -24.65 -0.30
CA VAL A 712 12.76 -25.65 -1.38
C VAL A 712 14.10 -25.58 -2.11
N TRP A 713 14.76 -26.73 -2.22
CA TRP A 713 15.98 -26.90 -2.99
C TRP A 713 15.75 -27.90 -4.12
N LEU A 714 16.08 -27.50 -5.34
CA LEU A 714 16.10 -28.34 -6.53
C LEU A 714 17.52 -28.39 -7.08
N THR A 715 18.03 -29.58 -7.36
CA THR A 715 19.38 -29.75 -7.90
C THR A 715 19.45 -30.88 -8.91
N ALA A 716 20.28 -30.71 -9.94
CA ALA A 716 20.59 -31.77 -10.89
C ALA A 716 21.44 -32.90 -10.26
N THR A 717 22.18 -32.61 -9.20
CA THR A 717 23.06 -33.57 -8.53
C THR A 717 22.97 -33.47 -7.00
N PRO A 718 22.89 -34.62 -6.29
CA PRO A 718 22.88 -34.64 -4.82
C PRO A 718 24.25 -34.27 -4.21
N ASN A 719 25.31 -34.21 -5.02
CA ASN A 719 26.68 -33.96 -4.57
C ASN A 719 27.09 -32.48 -4.67
N GLY A 720 28.34 -32.16 -4.30
CA GLY A 720 28.92 -30.83 -4.45
C GLY A 720 28.25 -29.79 -3.56
N ILE A 721 27.73 -28.72 -4.18
CA ILE A 721 27.10 -27.60 -3.47
C ILE A 721 25.90 -28.05 -2.62
N THR A 722 25.15 -29.05 -3.07
CA THR A 722 24.01 -29.62 -2.31
C THR A 722 24.46 -30.13 -0.94
N ARG A 723 25.53 -30.94 -0.91
CA ARG A 723 26.08 -31.50 0.32
C ARG A 723 26.68 -30.41 1.22
N LYS A 724 27.26 -29.36 0.64
CA LYS A 724 27.76 -28.20 1.42
C LYS A 724 26.64 -27.41 2.09
N LEU A 725 25.49 -27.25 1.42
CA LEU A 725 24.36 -26.48 1.95
C LEU A 725 23.47 -27.29 2.91
N PHE A 726 23.28 -28.59 2.65
CA PHE A 726 22.27 -29.39 3.34
C PHE A 726 22.82 -30.67 4.00
N GLY A 727 24.14 -30.90 3.96
CA GLY A 727 24.75 -32.12 4.49
C GLY A 727 24.25 -33.37 3.78
N ASP A 728 24.00 -34.43 4.55
CA ASP A 728 23.54 -35.73 4.05
C ASP A 728 22.00 -35.88 4.10
N ARG A 729 21.25 -34.77 4.10
CA ARG A 729 19.77 -34.80 4.09
C ARG A 729 19.24 -35.53 2.85
N ALA A 730 18.23 -36.37 3.04
CA ALA A 730 17.62 -37.15 1.97
C ALA A 730 16.90 -36.27 0.93
N LEU A 731 17.09 -36.59 -0.35
CA LEU A 731 16.48 -35.90 -1.49
C LEU A 731 15.49 -36.84 -2.19
N THR A 732 14.33 -36.33 -2.58
CA THR A 732 13.37 -37.07 -3.41
C THR A 732 13.62 -36.78 -4.89
N ARG A 733 13.57 -37.79 -5.76
CA ARG A 733 13.70 -37.59 -7.21
C ARG A 733 12.34 -37.26 -7.81
N GLU A 734 12.24 -36.12 -8.48
CA GLU A 734 11.03 -35.62 -9.13
C GLU A 734 11.38 -35.10 -10.53
N GLY A 735 11.14 -35.93 -11.55
CA GLY A 735 11.54 -35.64 -12.93
C GLY A 735 13.06 -35.47 -13.09
N ILE A 736 13.49 -34.30 -13.57
CA ILE A 736 14.91 -33.94 -13.72
C ILE A 736 15.58 -33.48 -12.42
N TRP A 737 14.81 -33.25 -11.35
CA TRP A 737 15.31 -32.67 -10.11
C TRP A 737 15.46 -33.70 -9.00
N HIS A 738 16.51 -33.52 -8.19
CA HIS A 738 16.54 -33.96 -6.81
C HIS A 738 16.00 -32.82 -5.94
N ARG A 739 14.99 -33.10 -5.13
CA ARG A 739 14.22 -32.12 -4.36
C ARG A 739 14.36 -32.33 -2.87
N LEU A 740 14.52 -31.22 -2.15
CA LEU A 740 14.43 -31.14 -0.69
C LEU A 740 13.43 -30.04 -0.33
N ILE A 741 12.56 -30.32 0.66
CA ILE A 741 11.64 -29.34 1.24
C ILE A 741 11.86 -29.34 2.75
N LEU A 742 12.06 -28.16 3.32
CA LEU A 742 12.13 -27.93 4.76
C LEU A 742 11.02 -26.96 5.13
N LYS A 743 10.20 -27.32 6.13
CA LYS A 743 9.08 -26.48 6.60
C LYS A 743 9.33 -26.01 8.03
N ASP A 744 8.95 -24.77 8.32
CA ASP A 744 8.98 -24.16 9.65
C ASP A 744 10.33 -24.25 10.40
N GLN A 745 11.44 -24.34 9.67
CA GLN A 745 12.78 -24.29 10.24
C GLN A 745 13.33 -22.86 10.13
N PRO A 746 13.96 -22.32 11.20
CA PRO A 746 14.72 -21.08 11.09
C PRO A 746 15.73 -21.20 9.95
N THR A 747 15.97 -20.12 9.21
CA THR A 747 16.87 -20.15 8.04
C THR A 747 18.23 -20.74 8.40
N ALA A 748 18.75 -20.36 9.57
CA ALA A 748 20.01 -20.82 10.14
C ALA A 748 20.06 -22.34 10.44
N GLY A 749 18.91 -22.96 10.73
CA GLY A 749 18.82 -24.41 10.96
C GLY A 749 18.51 -25.21 9.68
N GLY A 750 17.96 -24.54 8.66
CA GLY A 750 17.67 -25.13 7.35
C GLY A 750 18.89 -25.20 6.42
N LEU A 751 19.80 -24.23 6.52
CA LEU A 751 21.04 -24.15 5.75
C LEU A 751 22.24 -24.42 6.67
N SER A 752 23.01 -25.46 6.37
CA SER A 752 24.19 -25.90 7.15
C SER A 752 25.38 -24.94 7.04
N LEU A 753 25.27 -23.92 6.17
CA LEU A 753 26.32 -22.95 5.87
C LEU A 753 26.08 -21.66 6.66
N ILE A 754 26.84 -21.48 7.74
CA ILE A 754 27.06 -20.17 8.38
C ILE A 754 28.57 -19.99 8.46
N ALA A 755 29.19 -19.61 7.34
CA ALA A 755 30.61 -19.31 7.33
C ALA A 755 30.81 -17.91 7.95
N PRO A 756 31.68 -17.76 8.95
CA PRO A 756 31.89 -16.47 9.60
C PRO A 756 32.44 -15.44 8.61
N ILE A 757 31.97 -14.20 8.74
CA ILE A 757 32.51 -13.05 8.01
C ILE A 757 33.58 -12.41 8.88
N THR A 758 34.85 -12.77 8.64
CA THR A 758 35.97 -12.24 9.42
C THR A 758 36.19 -10.76 9.15
N THR A 759 36.33 -9.99 10.24
CA THR A 759 36.68 -8.57 10.21
C THR A 759 38.10 -8.37 9.70
N GLN A 760 38.27 -7.52 8.69
CA GLN A 760 39.58 -7.07 8.21
C GLN A 760 40.00 -5.75 8.86
N LYS A 761 39.03 -4.93 9.27
CA LYS A 761 39.26 -3.65 9.94
C LYS A 761 38.11 -3.31 10.87
N ALA A 762 38.41 -3.11 12.16
CA ALA A 762 37.41 -2.64 13.11
C ALA A 762 37.26 -1.11 13.02
N ALA A 763 36.06 -0.62 12.69
CA ALA A 763 35.75 0.81 12.70
C ALA A 763 35.32 1.25 14.11
N GLN A 764 36.21 1.90 14.85
CA GLN A 764 35.91 2.39 16.21
C GLN A 764 35.18 3.75 16.22
N THR A 765 35.35 4.58 15.18
CA THR A 765 34.73 5.91 15.11
C THR A 765 33.53 5.94 14.16
N PRO A 766 32.51 6.78 14.41
CA PRO A 766 31.42 6.98 13.46
C PRO A 766 31.93 7.42 12.07
N PRO A 767 31.37 6.88 10.97
CA PRO A 767 31.76 7.32 9.63
C PRO A 767 31.26 8.74 9.37
N ARG A 768 32.11 9.61 8.83
CA ARG A 768 31.76 11.01 8.49
C ARG A 768 31.84 11.24 6.99
N THR A 769 30.91 12.04 6.46
CA THR A 769 30.92 12.44 5.05
C THR A 769 31.83 13.65 4.81
N THR A 770 32.08 13.98 3.54
CA THR A 770 32.76 15.22 3.15
C THR A 770 32.00 16.48 3.59
N ALA A 771 30.68 16.38 3.77
CA ALA A 771 29.85 17.47 4.30
C ALA A 771 29.86 17.54 5.84
N GLY A 772 30.57 16.65 6.54
CA GLY A 772 30.81 16.71 7.99
C GLY A 772 29.79 15.96 8.86
N PHE A 773 28.63 15.56 8.34
CA PHE A 773 27.64 14.79 9.09
C PHE A 773 28.01 13.30 9.22
N ILE A 774 27.47 12.63 10.24
CA ILE A 774 27.70 11.19 10.47
C ILE A 774 26.85 10.38 9.48
N SER A 775 27.51 9.52 8.73
CA SER A 775 26.93 8.73 7.67
C SER A 775 26.21 7.48 8.19
N HIS A 776 25.17 7.05 7.46
CA HIS A 776 24.52 5.76 7.65
C HIS A 776 25.15 4.63 6.82
N ARG A 777 26.20 4.89 6.04
CA ARG A 777 26.74 3.92 5.05
C ARG A 777 27.39 2.68 5.64
N SER A 778 27.85 2.75 6.89
CA SER A 778 28.52 1.68 7.64
C SER A 778 28.31 1.92 9.14
N PHE A 779 28.70 0.96 9.97
CA PHE A 779 28.65 1.07 11.42
C PHE A 779 30.03 1.45 11.99
N GLY A 780 30.03 2.28 13.03
CA GLY A 780 31.19 2.65 13.83
C GLY A 780 30.75 3.34 15.12
N GLY A 781 31.66 3.70 16.02
CA GLY A 781 31.27 4.26 17.32
C GLY A 781 30.36 3.31 18.09
N TYR A 782 29.34 3.87 18.75
CA TYR A 782 28.37 3.11 19.54
C TYR A 782 27.07 2.84 18.77
N CYS A 783 26.74 1.56 18.63
CA CYS A 783 25.47 1.07 18.09
C CYS A 783 24.82 0.13 19.11
N GLY A 784 23.50 0.12 19.21
CA GLY A 784 22.83 -0.69 20.22
C GLY A 784 21.32 -0.52 20.29
N THR A 785 20.76 -1.09 21.35
CA THR A 785 19.34 -0.99 21.71
C THR A 785 19.22 -0.65 23.18
N LEU A 786 18.38 0.33 23.52
CA LEU A 786 17.89 0.55 24.87
C LEU A 786 16.52 -0.13 25.00
N ALA A 787 16.38 -1.06 25.93
CA ALA A 787 15.09 -1.58 26.36
C ALA A 787 14.59 -0.71 27.52
N VAL A 788 13.37 -0.20 27.40
CA VAL A 788 12.85 0.83 28.32
C VAL A 788 11.47 0.44 28.85
N GLU A 789 11.29 0.51 30.16
CA GLU A 789 9.99 0.45 30.82
C GLU A 789 9.57 1.85 31.27
N ALA A 790 8.37 2.26 30.88
CA ALA A 790 7.73 3.50 31.32
C ALA A 790 6.75 3.20 32.45
N GLU A 791 6.94 3.81 33.60
CA GLU A 791 6.04 3.78 34.76
C GLU A 791 5.25 5.10 34.83
N VAL A 792 3.92 5.01 34.81
CA VAL A 792 3.05 6.18 34.96
C VAL A 792 3.02 6.63 36.43
N LEU A 793 3.33 7.90 36.71
CA LEU A 793 3.34 8.47 38.08
C LEU A 793 2.08 9.29 38.40
N THR A 794 1.49 9.90 37.38
CA THR A 794 0.24 10.67 37.48
C THR A 794 -0.63 10.29 36.27
N PRO A 795 -1.96 10.42 36.33
CA PRO A 795 -2.83 10.05 35.21
C PRO A 795 -2.30 10.56 33.87
N LEU A 796 -2.13 9.64 32.93
CA LEU A 796 -1.54 9.93 31.63
C LEU A 796 -2.62 9.81 30.55
N HIS A 797 -2.81 10.88 29.78
CA HIS A 797 -3.71 10.86 28.62
C HIS A 797 -2.97 11.29 27.36
N VAL A 798 -2.86 10.36 26.40
CA VAL A 798 -2.53 10.65 25.01
C VAL A 798 -3.80 10.37 24.23
N ARG A 799 -4.33 11.39 23.54
CA ARG A 799 -5.61 11.28 22.81
C ARG A 799 -5.52 10.19 21.75
N GLU A 800 -6.54 9.33 21.68
CA GLU A 800 -6.74 8.45 20.53
C GLU A 800 -6.87 9.22 19.20
N SER A 801 -6.55 8.56 18.09
CA SER A 801 -6.68 9.12 16.74
C SER A 801 -7.97 8.62 16.09
N GLY A 802 -8.54 9.42 15.19
CA GLY A 802 -9.80 9.12 14.54
C GLY A 802 -11.02 9.65 15.29
N GLU A 803 -12.10 8.87 15.27
CA GLU A 803 -13.37 9.20 15.90
C GLU A 803 -13.27 9.15 17.45
N PRO A 804 -13.90 10.06 18.20
CA PRO A 804 -14.03 9.92 19.65
C PRO A 804 -14.73 8.60 20.00
N SER A 805 -14.20 7.86 20.98
CA SER A 805 -14.83 6.62 21.45
C SER A 805 -16.25 6.85 22.00
N PHE A 806 -16.54 8.05 22.53
CA PHE A 806 -17.84 8.37 23.12
C PHE A 806 -18.31 9.76 22.71
N ARG A 807 -19.62 9.90 22.50
CA ARG A 807 -20.26 11.17 22.13
C ARG A 807 -21.61 11.32 22.81
N THR A 808 -21.96 12.54 23.18
CA THR A 808 -23.32 12.89 23.57
C THR A 808 -23.66 14.30 23.11
N GLN A 809 -24.95 14.61 23.06
CA GLN A 809 -25.47 15.95 22.78
C GLN A 809 -25.94 16.60 24.08
N LEU A 810 -25.43 17.79 24.39
CA LEU A 810 -25.94 18.66 25.46
C LEU A 810 -26.55 19.93 24.87
N ASP A 811 -27.29 20.70 25.67
CA ASP A 811 -27.90 21.98 25.25
C ASP A 811 -26.89 22.97 24.65
N GLY A 812 -25.62 22.89 25.06
CA GLY A 812 -24.52 23.71 24.56
C GLY A 812 -23.80 23.18 23.31
N GLY A 813 -24.20 22.02 22.77
CA GLY A 813 -23.56 21.36 21.62
C GLY A 813 -23.01 19.96 21.91
N PRO A 814 -22.38 19.32 20.92
CA PRO A 814 -21.84 17.96 21.06
C PRO A 814 -20.63 17.94 22.01
N VAL A 815 -20.55 16.89 22.82
CA VAL A 815 -19.42 16.61 23.73
C VAL A 815 -18.77 15.29 23.34
N ASN A 816 -17.45 15.30 23.23
CA ASN A 816 -16.64 14.15 22.86
C ASN A 816 -15.88 13.62 24.08
N GLY A 817 -16.03 12.33 24.36
CA GLY A 817 -15.22 11.57 25.29
C GLY A 817 -14.10 10.85 24.55
N TRP A 818 -12.86 11.20 24.88
CA TRP A 818 -11.67 10.62 24.25
C TRP A 818 -11.04 9.55 25.12
N ASP A 819 -10.89 8.36 24.56
CA ASP A 819 -10.13 7.30 25.19
C ASP A 819 -8.61 7.53 25.04
N PHE A 820 -7.82 6.77 25.81
CA PHE A 820 -6.38 6.72 25.65
C PHE A 820 -6.00 6.09 24.31
N PHE A 821 -4.90 6.56 23.71
CA PHE A 821 -4.39 6.03 22.45
C PHE A 821 -4.21 4.51 22.50
N SER A 822 -4.77 3.85 21.49
CA SER A 822 -4.65 2.42 21.29
C SER A 822 -4.39 2.11 19.82
N MET A 823 -3.77 0.96 19.57
CA MET A 823 -3.61 0.43 18.22
C MET A 823 -4.95 -0.15 17.75
N ALA A 824 -5.84 0.73 17.29
CA ALA A 824 -7.19 0.37 16.91
C ALA A 824 -7.67 1.15 15.66
N PRO A 825 -8.75 0.67 15.01
CA PRO A 825 -9.39 1.37 13.91
C PRO A 825 -9.78 2.83 14.21
N PRO A 826 -9.71 3.72 13.20
CA PRO A 826 -10.10 5.12 13.36
C PRO A 826 -11.60 5.29 13.64
N GLU A 827 -12.45 4.39 13.15
CA GLU A 827 -13.90 4.41 13.40
C GLU A 827 -14.21 3.76 14.74
N ALA A 828 -14.98 4.44 15.60
CA ALA A 828 -15.22 3.98 16.96
C ALA A 828 -15.96 2.64 17.01
N ALA A 829 -16.95 2.44 16.12
CA ALA A 829 -17.74 1.22 16.02
C ALA A 829 -16.94 -0.02 15.56
N MET A 830 -15.76 0.19 14.96
CA MET A 830 -14.89 -0.88 14.47
C MET A 830 -13.80 -1.27 15.48
N ARG A 831 -13.71 -0.57 16.63
CA ARG A 831 -12.67 -0.85 17.63
C ARG A 831 -13.03 -2.10 18.43
N PRO A 832 -12.06 -2.98 18.70
CA PRO A 832 -12.30 -4.15 19.55
C PRO A 832 -12.61 -3.71 20.99
N GLU A 833 -13.41 -4.50 21.71
CA GLU A 833 -13.69 -4.29 23.13
C GLU A 833 -12.40 -4.27 23.97
N THR A 834 -11.51 -5.22 23.69
CA THR A 834 -10.17 -5.27 24.28
C THR A 834 -9.19 -4.49 23.41
N LYS A 835 -8.78 -3.32 23.89
CA LYS A 835 -7.86 -2.43 23.16
C LYS A 835 -6.40 -2.65 23.57
N CYS A 836 -5.50 -2.57 22.61
CA CYS A 836 -4.06 -2.54 22.84
C CYS A 836 -3.61 -1.09 23.05
N TYR A 837 -3.56 -0.61 24.30
CA TYR A 837 -3.11 0.74 24.62
C TYR A 837 -1.61 0.88 24.43
N ALA A 838 -1.18 2.04 23.92
CA ALA A 838 0.22 2.30 23.67
C ALA A 838 0.60 3.76 23.88
N LEU A 839 1.84 4.00 24.31
CA LEU A 839 2.53 5.26 24.09
C LEU A 839 2.93 5.35 22.61
N PRO A 840 2.43 6.34 21.84
CA PRO A 840 2.86 6.50 20.45
C PRO A 840 4.36 6.77 20.37
N SER A 841 5.04 6.09 19.45
CA SER A 841 6.47 6.25 19.20
C SER A 841 6.86 7.71 18.93
N ARG A 842 6.04 8.46 18.19
CA ARG A 842 6.28 9.89 17.90
C ARG A 842 6.16 10.78 19.15
N SER A 843 5.28 10.43 20.10
CA SER A 843 5.15 11.15 21.36
C SER A 843 6.38 10.93 22.23
N ILE A 844 6.85 9.67 22.34
CA ILE A 844 8.09 9.31 23.03
C ILE A 844 9.28 10.04 22.39
N LYS A 845 9.42 9.93 21.05
CA LYS A 845 10.47 10.60 20.27
C LYS A 845 10.45 12.11 20.48
N GLY A 846 9.27 12.73 20.43
CA GLY A 846 9.11 14.18 20.60
C GLY A 846 9.52 14.65 21.99
N MET A 847 9.11 13.94 23.04
CA MET A 847 9.47 14.21 24.43
C MET A 847 10.99 14.12 24.63
N LEU A 848 11.61 13.01 24.21
CA LEU A 848 13.06 12.80 24.36
C LEU A 848 13.87 13.75 23.47
N ARG A 849 13.37 14.07 22.26
CA ARG A 849 14.00 15.05 21.38
C ARG A 849 14.03 16.44 22.02
N HIS A 850 12.93 16.86 22.65
CA HIS A 850 12.86 18.16 23.32
C HIS A 850 13.84 18.23 24.49
N LEU A 851 13.87 17.19 25.35
CA LEU A 851 14.82 17.12 26.46
C LEU A 851 16.28 17.10 25.96
N TYR A 852 16.58 16.30 24.93
CA TYR A 852 17.91 16.24 24.33
C TYR A 852 18.34 17.56 23.70
N ALA A 853 17.41 18.31 23.09
CA ALA A 853 17.69 19.64 22.55
C ALA A 853 18.16 20.62 23.64
N ILE A 854 17.58 20.54 24.85
CA ILE A 854 18.03 21.32 26.01
C ILE A 854 19.39 20.83 26.49
N ALA A 855 19.51 19.51 26.73
CA ALA A 855 20.73 18.88 27.24
C ALA A 855 21.94 19.01 26.31
N SER A 856 21.73 19.38 25.04
CA SER A 856 22.78 19.62 24.04
C SER A 856 22.92 21.09 23.62
N ASP A 857 22.17 22.00 24.24
CA ASP A 857 22.12 23.42 23.89
C ASP A 857 21.86 23.68 22.38
N SER A 858 20.96 22.91 21.78
CA SER A 858 20.63 23.01 20.35
C SER A 858 19.76 24.24 20.06
N ARG A 859 20.37 25.42 20.04
CA ARG A 859 19.71 26.70 19.75
C ARG A 859 19.53 26.90 18.25
N GLY A 860 18.31 27.26 17.85
CA GLY A 860 17.97 27.63 16.47
C GLY A 860 17.86 26.45 15.49
N PRO A 861 17.23 26.67 14.33
CA PRO A 861 17.11 25.65 13.29
C PRO A 861 18.45 25.43 12.58
N SER A 862 18.73 24.18 12.16
CA SER A 862 19.86 23.92 11.27
C SER A 862 19.65 24.55 9.89
N PRO A 863 20.63 25.28 9.33
CA PRO A 863 20.50 25.93 8.02
C PRO A 863 20.58 24.96 6.84
N ASP A 864 21.48 23.98 6.90
CA ASP A 864 21.72 23.00 5.85
C ASP A 864 22.37 21.73 6.43
N VAL A 865 22.40 20.65 5.63
CA VAL A 865 22.91 19.32 6.06
C VAL A 865 24.39 19.30 6.49
N SER A 866 25.20 20.29 6.10
CA SER A 866 26.60 20.39 6.52
C SER A 866 26.79 21.08 7.88
N ARG A 867 25.75 21.75 8.39
CA ARG A 867 25.79 22.55 9.61
C ARG A 867 24.61 22.21 10.52
N LEU A 868 24.49 20.94 10.89
CA LEU A 868 23.43 20.46 11.77
C LEU A 868 23.72 20.76 13.23
N ASN A 869 22.70 21.20 13.98
CA ASN A 869 22.78 21.27 15.44
C ASN A 869 22.80 19.84 16.05
N PRO A 870 23.21 19.70 17.34
CA PRO A 870 23.34 18.38 17.99
C PRO A 870 22.06 17.52 18.03
N VAL A 871 20.87 18.12 18.13
CA VAL A 871 19.62 17.34 18.13
C VAL A 871 19.25 16.87 16.71
N ASP A 872 19.48 17.69 15.69
CA ASP A 872 19.17 17.39 14.29
C ASP A 872 20.05 16.28 13.71
N THR A 873 21.35 16.27 14.06
CA THR A 873 22.27 15.18 13.67
C THR A 873 21.86 13.80 14.24
N LEU A 874 21.19 13.78 15.40
CA LEU A 874 20.83 12.54 16.09
C LEU A 874 19.38 12.11 15.81
N PHE A 875 18.41 13.02 15.86
CA PHE A 875 16.98 12.72 15.69
C PHE A 875 16.50 12.85 14.24
N GLY A 876 17.36 13.34 13.33
CA GLY A 876 17.08 13.57 11.93
C GLY A 876 16.61 14.98 11.63
N TRP A 877 16.70 15.36 10.35
CA TRP A 877 16.43 16.71 9.87
C TRP A 877 15.93 16.72 8.43
N VAL A 878 15.03 17.67 8.13
CA VAL A 878 14.51 17.95 6.79
C VAL A 878 14.54 19.45 6.58
N GLY A 879 15.36 19.91 5.64
CA GLY A 879 15.48 21.29 5.21
C GLY A 879 14.86 21.58 3.86
N THR A 880 15.15 22.77 3.35
CA THR A 880 14.62 23.28 2.08
C THR A 880 15.57 22.97 0.92
N GLY A 881 15.02 22.54 -0.22
CA GLY A 881 15.79 22.29 -1.43
C GLY A 881 16.24 20.83 -1.65
N PRO A 882 16.91 20.55 -2.78
CA PRO A 882 17.26 19.20 -3.17
C PRO A 882 18.30 18.60 -2.22
N ASN A 883 18.10 17.33 -1.87
CA ASN A 883 19.02 16.55 -1.05
C ASN A 883 19.28 17.10 0.37
N GLN A 884 18.45 18.03 0.87
CA GLN A 884 18.54 18.58 2.23
C GLN A 884 17.73 17.77 3.26
N ALA A 885 17.87 16.45 3.26
CA ALA A 885 17.22 15.58 4.24
C ALA A 885 18.23 14.56 4.77
N LEU A 886 18.20 14.34 6.09
CA LEU A 886 19.02 13.37 6.82
C LEU A 886 18.13 12.55 7.74
N MET A 887 18.21 11.22 7.61
CA MET A 887 17.52 10.33 8.54
C MET A 887 18.18 10.39 9.93
N GLY A 888 17.37 10.37 10.99
CA GLY A 888 17.90 10.29 12.35
C GLY A 888 18.67 8.99 12.61
N ARG A 889 19.55 9.02 13.61
CA ARG A 889 20.33 7.88 14.10
C ARG A 889 19.68 7.13 15.26
N LEU A 890 18.43 7.49 15.59
CA LEU A 890 17.59 6.86 16.60
C LEU A 890 16.27 6.37 15.99
N ALA A 891 15.80 5.21 16.41
CA ALA A 891 14.45 4.71 16.13
C ALA A 891 13.72 4.32 17.42
N PHE A 892 12.49 4.82 17.57
CA PHE A 892 11.67 4.64 18.77
C PHE A 892 10.52 3.67 18.48
N GLY A 893 10.41 2.60 19.26
CA GLY A 893 9.26 1.69 19.25
C GLY A 893 8.03 2.31 19.92
N PHE A 894 6.88 1.66 19.75
CA PHE A 894 5.66 1.98 20.50
C PHE A 894 5.75 1.38 21.90
N GLY A 895 5.30 2.13 22.91
CA GLY A 895 5.26 1.66 24.31
C GLY A 895 3.97 0.94 24.61
N LEU A 896 3.92 -0.37 24.42
CA LEU A 896 2.71 -1.15 24.67
C LEU A 896 2.48 -1.30 26.17
N PHE A 897 1.25 -1.03 26.64
CA PHE A 897 0.88 -1.20 28.04
C PHE A 897 0.49 -2.65 28.35
N GLU A 898 0.92 -3.14 29.52
CA GLU A 898 0.50 -4.43 30.06
C GLU A 898 -0.72 -4.22 30.97
N ALA A 899 -1.93 -4.54 30.47
CA ALA A 899 -3.20 -4.50 31.21
C ALA A 899 -3.39 -3.28 32.14
N PRO A 900 -3.37 -2.04 31.62
CA PRO A 900 -3.39 -0.84 32.45
C PRO A 900 -4.77 -0.57 33.07
N GLU A 901 -4.77 -0.01 34.29
CA GLU A 901 -5.98 0.57 34.89
C GLU A 901 -6.30 1.93 34.26
N LEU A 902 -7.59 2.19 34.05
CA LEU A 902 -8.11 3.36 33.35
C LEU A 902 -9.19 4.05 34.18
N ALA A 903 -9.21 5.37 34.18
CA ALA A 903 -10.33 6.15 34.72
C ALA A 903 -10.67 7.34 33.83
N TRP A 904 -11.93 7.75 33.89
CA TRP A 904 -12.40 8.97 33.24
C TRP A 904 -12.06 10.20 34.07
N PHE A 905 -11.71 11.28 33.40
CA PHE A 905 -11.45 12.57 34.01
C PHE A 905 -12.20 13.68 33.29
N LYS A 906 -12.75 14.58 34.10
CA LYS A 906 -13.34 15.85 33.72
C LYS A 906 -12.32 16.96 33.98
N VAL A 907 -11.87 17.61 32.92
CA VAL A 907 -10.89 18.72 32.99
C VAL A 907 -11.51 20.01 32.45
N PRO A 908 -11.98 20.92 33.33
CA PRO A 908 -12.51 22.22 32.94
C PRO A 908 -11.58 23.01 32.00
N TYR A 909 -12.14 23.66 30.97
CA TYR A 909 -11.39 24.48 30.02
C TYR A 909 -12.11 25.80 29.71
N PRO A 910 -11.42 26.96 29.73
CA PRO A 910 -9.99 27.13 30.03
C PRO A 910 -9.67 27.03 31.52
N TYR A 911 -8.52 26.46 31.88
CA TYR A 911 -8.02 26.36 33.25
C TYR A 911 -7.07 27.53 33.64
N THR A 912 -7.22 28.69 33.02
CA THR A 912 -6.40 29.89 33.30
C THR A 912 -6.60 30.37 34.74
N GLY A 913 -5.53 30.86 35.38
CA GLY A 913 -5.57 31.41 36.74
C GLY A 913 -5.04 30.47 37.82
N TRP A 914 -5.11 29.15 37.61
CA TRP A 914 -4.54 28.17 38.56
C TRP A 914 -3.03 28.05 38.41
N VAL A 915 -2.27 28.11 39.50
CA VAL A 915 -0.81 27.98 39.54
C VAL A 915 -0.40 27.05 40.69
N HIS A 916 0.50 26.11 40.41
CA HIS A 916 1.12 25.28 41.44
C HIS A 916 2.42 25.93 41.92
N SER A 917 2.48 26.34 43.19
CA SER A 917 3.65 26.99 43.81
C SER A 917 3.72 26.59 45.28
N GLU A 918 4.93 26.40 45.81
CA GLU A 918 5.15 26.01 47.23
C GLU A 918 4.41 24.71 47.62
N GLY A 919 4.27 23.77 46.68
CA GLY A 919 3.58 22.49 46.90
C GLY A 919 2.05 22.58 46.98
N GLN A 920 1.45 23.71 46.62
CA GLN A 920 -0.01 23.90 46.65
C GLN A 920 -0.54 24.55 45.37
N TRP A 921 -1.77 24.18 45.01
CA TRP A 921 -2.53 24.82 43.93
C TRP A 921 -3.22 26.10 44.43
N LYS A 922 -2.91 27.24 43.83
CA LYS A 922 -3.52 28.54 44.13
C LYS A 922 -4.20 29.11 42.89
N HIS A 923 -5.41 29.67 43.03
CA HIS A 923 -6.08 30.40 41.95
C HIS A 923 -5.73 31.89 42.05
N THR A 924 -5.24 32.47 40.96
CA THR A 924 -4.85 33.88 40.84
C THR A 924 -5.71 34.56 39.78
N ALA A 925 -6.11 35.81 40.03
CA ALA A 925 -6.91 36.60 39.08
C ALA A 925 -6.15 36.98 37.79
N SER A 926 -4.84 36.67 37.72
CA SER A 926 -4.03 36.81 36.52
C SER A 926 -4.49 35.83 35.44
N ARG A 927 -4.69 36.32 34.21
CA ARG A 927 -4.99 35.46 33.06
C ARG A 927 -3.78 34.67 32.55
N ALA A 928 -2.55 35.00 32.98
CA ALA A 928 -1.33 34.40 32.46
C ALA A 928 -0.80 33.29 33.39
N VAL A 929 -0.79 32.06 32.87
CA VAL A 929 -0.12 30.91 33.49
C VAL A 929 1.41 31.06 33.33
N PRO A 930 2.20 31.02 34.42
CA PRO A 930 3.65 31.12 34.32
C PRO A 930 4.25 29.94 33.54
N MET A 931 5.17 30.25 32.64
CA MET A 931 5.91 29.25 31.87
C MET A 931 7.27 29.00 32.53
N LEU A 932 7.56 27.74 32.86
CA LEU A 932 8.91 27.35 33.25
C LEU A 932 9.79 27.29 32.00
N LEU A 933 10.72 28.24 31.88
CA LEU A 933 11.63 28.35 30.74
C LEU A 933 13.07 28.13 31.19
N ILE A 934 13.77 27.20 30.54
CA ILE A 934 15.23 27.10 30.62
C ILE A 934 15.83 28.06 29.59
N ASN A 935 16.75 28.91 30.05
CA ASN A 935 17.43 29.94 29.25
C ASN A 935 16.48 30.76 28.35
N LYS A 936 15.29 31.10 28.86
CA LYS A 936 14.23 31.86 28.15
C LYS A 936 13.77 31.25 26.81
N THR A 937 14.15 30.01 26.51
CA THR A 937 13.98 29.39 25.19
C THR A 937 13.14 28.12 25.27
N TRP A 938 13.48 27.20 26.17
CA TRP A 938 12.82 25.89 26.20
C TRP A 938 11.80 25.81 27.31
N ARG A 939 10.54 25.57 26.93
CA ARG A 939 9.46 25.36 27.89
C ARG A 939 9.48 23.94 28.45
N LEU A 940 9.42 23.82 29.77
CA LEU A 940 9.13 22.58 30.48
C LEU A 940 7.85 22.74 31.30
N PHE A 941 7.25 21.61 31.67
CA PHE A 941 6.08 21.56 32.53
C PHE A 941 6.51 20.98 33.88
N PRO A 942 6.26 21.68 35.00
CA PRO A 942 6.60 21.15 36.31
C PRO A 942 5.80 19.89 36.63
N HIS A 943 6.38 19.04 37.47
CA HIS A 943 5.66 17.93 38.08
C HIS A 943 4.85 18.45 39.27
N ALA A 944 3.56 18.17 39.25
CA ALA A 944 2.60 18.61 40.26
C ALA A 944 1.51 17.53 40.40
N PRO A 945 0.92 17.37 41.59
CA PRO A 945 -0.27 16.55 41.76
C PRO A 945 -1.43 17.12 40.93
N LEU A 946 -2.49 16.32 40.74
CA LEU A 946 -3.69 16.76 40.05
C LEU A 946 -4.24 18.05 40.66
N ALA A 947 -4.62 18.99 39.81
CA ALA A 947 -5.25 20.21 40.28
C ALA A 947 -6.62 19.90 40.92
N PRO A 948 -7.02 20.61 41.99
CA PRO A 948 -8.21 20.26 42.79
C PRO A 948 -9.54 20.37 42.04
N PHE A 949 -9.55 21.06 40.89
CA PHE A 949 -10.73 21.20 40.03
C PHE A 949 -10.81 20.11 38.94
N VAL A 950 -9.80 19.24 38.82
CA VAL A 950 -9.87 18.03 38.00
C VAL A 950 -10.67 16.99 38.77
N GLN A 951 -11.71 16.44 38.13
CA GLN A 951 -12.56 15.44 38.76
C GLN A 951 -12.37 14.09 38.06
N GLN A 952 -12.11 13.04 38.85
CA GLN A 952 -12.23 11.68 38.36
C GLN A 952 -13.71 11.30 38.30
N LEU A 953 -14.13 10.66 37.21
CA LEU A 953 -15.49 10.20 36.98
C LEU A 953 -15.52 8.67 37.02
N PHE A 954 -16.67 8.11 37.41
CA PHE A 954 -16.91 6.67 37.34
C PHE A 954 -17.02 6.19 35.89
N ASP A 955 -17.75 6.94 35.06
CA ASP A 955 -17.94 6.65 33.63
C ASP A 955 -18.04 7.96 32.82
N PHE A 956 -18.22 7.86 31.50
CA PHE A 956 -18.44 9.00 30.61
C PHE A 956 -19.82 9.63 30.83
N TRP A 957 -19.94 10.47 31.86
CA TRP A 957 -21.13 11.26 32.18
C TRP A 957 -20.84 12.76 32.07
N PRO A 958 -20.82 13.32 30.85
CA PRO A 958 -20.57 14.73 30.66
C PRO A 958 -21.78 15.60 31.04
N ASP A 959 -21.52 16.71 31.71
CA ASP A 959 -22.53 17.66 32.21
C ASP A 959 -22.38 19.07 31.62
N THR A 960 -21.25 19.36 30.98
CA THR A 960 -20.99 20.65 30.33
C THR A 960 -20.11 20.51 29.09
N VAL A 961 -20.30 21.43 28.15
CA VAL A 961 -19.49 21.58 26.92
C VAL A 961 -18.19 22.38 27.13
N GLN A 962 -18.01 23.02 28.30
CA GLN A 962 -16.81 23.80 28.64
C GLN A 962 -15.77 22.96 29.40
N THR A 963 -15.57 21.72 28.97
CA THR A 963 -14.69 20.76 29.64
C THR A 963 -14.17 19.73 28.64
N SER A 964 -12.92 19.29 28.84
CA SER A 964 -12.36 18.11 28.20
C SER A 964 -12.66 16.86 29.04
N TYR A 965 -13.29 15.86 28.42
CA TYR A 965 -13.49 14.54 29.00
C TYR A 965 -12.50 13.56 28.36
N CYS A 966 -11.69 12.93 29.20
CA CYS A 966 -10.64 12.03 28.73
C CYS A 966 -10.48 10.83 29.65
N ARG A 967 -10.24 9.66 29.06
CA ARG A 967 -9.85 8.47 29.80
C ARG A 967 -8.34 8.38 29.85
N ALA A 968 -7.79 8.22 31.05
CA ALA A 968 -6.35 8.25 31.29
C ALA A 968 -5.90 6.93 31.91
N ILE A 969 -4.66 6.53 31.58
CA ILE A 969 -3.95 5.45 32.26
C ILE A 969 -3.59 5.94 33.66
N LEU A 970 -3.94 5.16 34.68
CA LEU A 970 -3.70 5.51 36.08
C LEU A 970 -2.24 5.30 36.50
N PRO A 971 -1.80 5.93 37.60
CA PRO A 971 -0.49 5.67 38.20
C PRO A 971 -0.23 4.18 38.43
N GLY A 972 1.02 3.74 38.23
CA GLY A 972 1.42 2.34 38.30
C GLY A 972 1.31 1.59 36.97
N GLY A 973 0.60 2.14 35.96
CA GLY A 973 0.56 1.57 34.61
C GLY A 973 1.95 1.49 33.99
N ARG A 974 2.30 0.33 33.39
CA ARG A 974 3.61 0.06 32.81
C ARG A 974 3.53 -0.16 31.30
N ALA A 975 4.44 0.46 30.56
CA ALA A 975 4.58 0.27 29.13
C ALA A 975 6.02 -0.04 28.73
N ARG A 976 6.22 -0.91 27.73
CA ARG A 976 7.57 -1.30 27.27
C ARG A 976 7.81 -0.92 25.82
N PHE A 977 8.98 -0.35 25.55
CA PHE A 977 9.43 -0.01 24.19
C PHE A 977 10.94 -0.14 24.06
N THR A 978 11.44 0.01 22.82
CA THR A 978 12.86 0.00 22.51
C THR A 978 13.29 1.28 21.80
N ILE A 979 14.54 1.70 22.05
CA ILE A 979 15.22 2.75 21.29
C ILE A 979 16.43 2.12 20.62
N ARG A 980 16.40 1.96 19.30
CA ARG A 980 17.55 1.51 18.50
C ARG A 980 18.41 2.71 18.13
N PHE A 981 19.72 2.58 18.22
CA PHE A 981 20.66 3.66 17.93
C PHE A 981 21.89 3.17 17.19
N TRP A 982 22.50 4.04 16.38
CA TRP A 982 23.67 3.69 15.56
C TRP A 982 24.60 4.87 15.34
N ASN A 983 25.90 4.57 15.32
CA ASN A 983 26.96 5.53 15.04
C ASN A 983 26.99 6.71 16.00
N LEU A 984 26.71 6.48 17.28
CA LEU A 984 26.78 7.51 18.31
C LEU A 984 28.23 7.73 18.73
N GLU A 985 28.57 8.99 18.96
CA GLU A 985 29.77 9.36 19.72
C GLU A 985 29.53 9.13 21.22
N GLU A 986 30.61 9.04 21.99
CA GLU A 986 30.52 8.77 23.44
C GLU A 986 29.65 9.82 24.16
N GLN A 987 29.88 11.10 23.90
CA GLN A 987 29.10 12.19 24.50
C GLN A 987 27.63 12.17 24.08
N GLU A 988 27.34 11.73 22.85
CA GLU A 988 25.96 11.58 22.38
C GLU A 988 25.25 10.44 23.11
N LEU A 989 25.95 9.32 23.33
CA LEU A 989 25.42 8.18 24.08
C LEU A 989 25.22 8.52 25.56
N GLN A 990 26.20 9.14 26.22
CA GLN A 990 26.08 9.61 27.61
C GLN A 990 24.86 10.52 27.78
N ARG A 991 24.71 11.51 26.90
CA ARG A 991 23.57 12.42 26.93
C ARG A 991 22.24 11.72 26.65
N LEU A 992 22.20 10.80 25.68
CA LEU A 992 21.00 10.03 25.37
C LEU A 992 20.58 9.16 26.55
N VAL A 993 21.52 8.41 27.15
CA VAL A 993 21.27 7.56 28.32
C VAL A 993 20.73 8.39 29.48
N TRP A 994 21.33 9.56 29.76
CA TRP A 994 20.81 10.47 30.79
C TRP A 994 19.40 10.97 30.46
N CYS A 995 19.15 11.44 29.23
CA CYS A 995 17.82 11.90 28.82
C CYS A 995 16.75 10.79 28.87
N VAL A 996 17.13 9.53 28.69
CA VAL A 996 16.20 8.39 28.74
C VAL A 996 15.97 7.94 30.17
N GLY A 997 17.01 7.57 30.93
CA GLY A 997 16.83 6.99 32.27
C GLY A 997 16.50 8.03 33.35
N LEU A 998 17.06 9.24 33.23
CA LEU A 998 17.12 10.26 34.29
C LEU A 998 17.66 9.72 35.63
N GLU A 999 18.08 10.64 36.50
CA GLU A 999 18.53 10.27 37.85
C GLU A 999 17.35 10.04 38.80
N PRO A 1000 17.54 9.31 39.92
CA PRO A 1000 16.49 9.06 40.89
C PRO A 1000 15.80 10.35 41.38
N GLY A 1001 14.47 10.32 41.40
CA GLY A 1001 13.63 11.46 41.80
C GLY A 1001 13.27 12.42 40.67
N LEU A 1002 13.83 12.25 39.47
CA LEU A 1002 13.42 12.98 38.28
C LEU A 1002 12.38 12.20 37.47
N ALA A 1003 11.58 12.89 36.66
CA ALA A 1003 10.60 12.27 35.77
C ALA A 1003 10.48 12.99 34.42
N HIS A 1004 9.83 12.33 33.46
CA HIS A 1004 9.46 12.90 32.17
C HIS A 1004 7.99 13.34 32.17
N LYS A 1005 7.64 14.20 31.21
CA LYS A 1005 6.28 14.71 31.03
C LYS A 1005 5.77 14.46 29.60
N LEU A 1006 4.61 13.81 29.48
CA LEU A 1006 4.01 13.40 28.19
C LEU A 1006 2.49 13.63 28.17
N GLY A 1007 1.89 13.68 26.99
CA GLY A 1007 0.43 13.69 26.83
C GLY A 1007 -0.23 15.05 26.96
N LEU A 1008 -1.56 15.06 27.10
CA LEU A 1008 -2.39 16.24 27.28
C LEU A 1008 -2.52 16.61 28.76
N HIS A 1009 -3.05 17.82 29.02
CA HIS A 1009 -3.33 18.32 30.37
C HIS A 1009 -2.12 18.38 31.32
N ARG A 1010 -0.89 18.36 30.76
CA ARG A 1010 0.38 18.37 31.53
C ARG A 1010 0.47 19.45 32.58
N TYR A 1011 -0.12 20.63 32.30
CA TYR A 1011 -0.12 21.75 33.23
C TYR A 1011 -0.87 21.42 34.51
N VAL A 1012 -2.01 20.73 34.45
CA VAL A 1012 -2.91 20.49 35.60
C VAL A 1012 -2.62 19.16 36.32
N GLY A 1013 -1.37 18.68 36.21
CA GLY A 1013 -0.88 17.51 36.95
C GLY A 1013 -0.86 16.18 36.18
N PHE A 1014 -1.30 16.14 34.91
CA PHE A 1014 -1.28 14.89 34.12
C PHE A 1014 0.11 14.55 33.58
N GLY A 1015 0.32 13.26 33.30
CA GLY A 1015 1.33 12.80 32.36
C GLY A 1015 2.78 12.82 32.82
N SER A 1016 3.03 12.84 34.13
CA SER A 1016 4.33 12.48 34.70
C SER A 1016 4.56 10.97 34.57
N LEU A 1017 5.73 10.58 34.07
CA LEU A 1017 6.16 9.18 33.94
C LEU A 1017 7.65 9.05 34.23
N ARG A 1018 8.07 7.89 34.73
CA ARG A 1018 9.48 7.53 34.90
C ARG A 1018 9.88 6.50 33.84
N LEU A 1019 11.08 6.63 33.30
CA LEU A 1019 11.62 5.68 32.33
C LEU A 1019 12.78 4.92 32.97
N HIS A 1020 12.73 3.59 32.92
CA HIS A 1020 13.78 2.71 33.43
C HIS A 1020 14.48 2.01 32.28
N LEU A 1021 15.81 2.08 32.25
CA LEU A 1021 16.61 1.21 31.39
C LEU A 1021 16.56 -0.21 31.95
N LEU A 1022 16.17 -1.15 31.10
CA LEU A 1022 16.09 -2.55 31.47
C LEU A 1022 17.40 -3.28 31.16
N PRO A 1023 17.69 -4.41 31.82
CA PRO A 1023 18.91 -5.20 31.63
C PRO A 1023 19.11 -5.73 30.20
N GLU A 1024 18.06 -5.79 29.39
CA GLU A 1024 18.10 -6.18 27.98
C GLU A 1024 18.68 -5.07 27.08
N SER A 1025 19.06 -3.92 27.64
CA SER A 1025 19.79 -2.86 26.92
C SER A 1025 21.21 -3.32 26.59
N PHE A 1026 21.66 -3.12 25.35
CA PHE A 1026 22.99 -3.57 24.90
C PHE A 1026 23.62 -2.69 23.82
N LEU A 1027 24.94 -2.74 23.75
CA LEU A 1027 25.78 -2.31 22.62
C LEU A 1027 26.13 -3.49 21.73
N ILE A 1028 26.34 -3.23 20.44
CA ILE A 1028 26.65 -4.25 19.43
C ILE A 1028 28.15 -4.25 19.14
N ARG A 1029 28.78 -5.41 19.30
CA ARG A 1029 30.09 -5.74 18.74
C ARG A 1029 29.95 -6.32 17.34
N TRP A 1030 30.14 -5.47 16.34
CA TRP A 1030 29.95 -5.86 14.94
C TRP A 1030 30.93 -6.91 14.45
N ASP A 1031 32.16 -6.88 14.98
CA ASP A 1031 33.22 -7.85 14.75
C ASP A 1031 32.83 -9.26 15.18
N ASP A 1032 32.14 -9.38 16.31
CA ASP A 1032 31.70 -10.67 16.85
C ASP A 1032 30.40 -11.17 16.20
N ARG A 1033 29.46 -10.25 15.92
CA ARG A 1033 28.10 -10.58 15.46
C ARG A 1033 28.04 -11.44 14.22
N TYR A 1034 28.96 -11.23 13.28
CA TYR A 1034 29.02 -11.99 12.02
C TYR A 1034 30.15 -13.03 12.00
N SER A 1035 30.84 -13.23 13.12
CA SER A 1035 31.97 -14.18 13.26
C SER A 1035 31.54 -15.59 13.70
N GLY A 1036 30.24 -15.87 13.81
CA GLY A 1036 29.71 -17.16 14.25
C GLY A 1036 29.59 -17.32 15.78
N GLN A 1037 29.78 -16.25 16.55
CA GLN A 1037 29.51 -16.25 17.99
C GLN A 1037 28.00 -16.26 18.31
N SER A 1038 27.67 -16.70 19.53
CA SER A 1038 26.29 -16.65 20.05
C SER A 1038 25.82 -15.21 20.27
N ASP A 1039 24.51 -15.03 20.45
CA ASP A 1039 23.91 -13.73 20.74
C ASP A 1039 24.47 -13.07 22.01
N GLU A 1040 24.94 -13.84 22.98
CA GLU A 1040 25.58 -13.34 24.19
C GLU A 1040 27.00 -12.80 23.94
N GLY A 1041 27.70 -13.29 22.91
CA GLY A 1041 29.06 -12.87 22.60
C GLY A 1041 29.15 -11.45 22.02
N TRP A 1042 28.19 -11.07 21.18
CA TRP A 1042 28.21 -9.78 20.48
C TRP A 1042 27.34 -8.69 21.12
N ARG A 1043 26.50 -9.03 22.09
CA ARG A 1043 25.67 -8.07 22.85
C ARG A 1043 26.36 -7.70 24.16
N LEU A 1044 26.96 -6.53 24.21
CA LEU A 1044 27.55 -6.00 25.45
C LEU A 1044 26.46 -5.33 26.29
N PRO A 1045 26.23 -5.74 27.55
CA PRO A 1045 25.26 -5.07 28.41
C PRO A 1045 25.52 -3.57 28.53
N LEU A 1046 24.46 -2.77 28.49
CA LEU A 1046 24.51 -1.32 28.71
C LEU A 1046 23.76 -0.99 30.00
N ARG A 1047 24.47 -0.49 31.02
CA ARG A 1047 23.90 -0.11 32.32
C ARG A 1047 23.88 1.40 32.47
N PHE A 1048 22.87 1.95 33.14
CA PHE A 1048 22.70 3.40 33.28
C PHE A 1048 23.90 4.06 33.98
N GLU A 1049 24.39 3.43 35.04
CA GLU A 1049 25.42 3.96 35.94
C GLU A 1049 26.77 4.14 35.23
N ASP A 1050 27.08 3.25 34.29
CA ASP A 1050 28.33 3.26 33.52
C ASP A 1050 28.42 4.46 32.56
N TRP A 1051 27.27 5.09 32.24
CA TRP A 1051 27.16 6.16 31.24
C TRP A 1051 26.73 7.51 31.82
N LEU A 1052 26.60 7.61 33.14
CA LEU A 1052 26.21 8.84 33.82
C LEU A 1052 27.38 9.85 33.83
N ASN A 1053 27.27 10.89 33.00
CA ASN A 1053 28.25 11.98 32.97
C ASN A 1053 27.57 13.36 32.92
N PRO A 1054 27.38 14.02 34.08
CA PRO A 1054 26.75 15.35 34.15
C PRO A 1054 27.43 16.43 33.31
N LYS A 1055 28.75 16.31 33.06
CA LYS A 1055 29.50 17.29 32.24
C LYS A 1055 29.06 17.30 30.77
N GLY A 1056 28.46 16.20 30.29
CA GLY A 1056 27.93 16.10 28.93
C GLY A 1056 26.55 16.73 28.73
N VAL A 1057 25.91 17.19 29.81
CA VAL A 1057 24.53 17.70 29.85
C VAL A 1057 24.54 19.21 30.07
N ALA A 1058 24.12 19.97 29.06
CA ALA A 1058 23.89 21.40 29.19
C ALA A 1058 22.69 21.70 30.10
N TYR A 1059 22.76 22.79 30.88
CA TYR A 1059 21.73 23.20 31.84
C TYR A 1059 21.37 22.12 32.87
N TYR A 1060 22.34 21.28 33.24
CA TYR A 1060 22.10 20.14 34.13
C TYR A 1060 21.40 20.53 35.44
N ALA A 1061 21.83 21.60 36.11
CA ALA A 1061 21.23 22.05 37.37
C ALA A 1061 19.81 22.63 37.19
N GLU A 1062 19.53 23.34 36.09
CA GLU A 1062 18.19 23.80 35.75
C GLU A 1062 17.27 22.64 35.40
N LEU A 1063 17.77 21.64 34.67
CA LEU A 1063 17.03 20.44 34.30
C LEU A 1063 16.69 19.59 35.53
N GLN A 1064 17.63 19.39 36.46
CA GLN A 1064 17.35 18.69 37.72
C GLN A 1064 16.21 19.36 38.49
N ARG A 1065 16.19 20.69 38.58
CA ARG A 1065 15.10 21.43 39.23
C ARG A 1065 13.78 21.35 38.46
N ALA A 1066 13.83 21.42 37.13
CA ALA A 1066 12.64 21.43 36.29
C ALA A 1066 11.96 20.06 36.16
N LEU A 1067 12.73 18.98 36.27
CA LEU A 1067 12.28 17.59 36.15
C LEU A 1067 12.08 16.92 37.52
N ASP A 1068 12.27 17.66 38.62
CA ASP A 1068 12.08 17.13 39.97
C ASP A 1068 10.63 16.67 40.16
N ALA A 1069 10.49 15.41 40.57
CA ALA A 1069 9.23 14.72 40.78
C ALA A 1069 9.12 14.13 42.18
N LYS A 1070 10.01 14.51 43.12
CA LYS A 1070 10.01 14.00 44.50
C LYS A 1070 8.73 14.31 45.28
N SER A 1071 7.95 15.30 44.85
CA SER A 1071 6.69 15.69 45.47
C SER A 1071 5.48 14.90 44.97
N LEU A 1072 5.65 13.96 44.03
CA LEU A 1072 4.58 13.17 43.44
C LEU A 1072 4.31 11.87 44.19
#